data_AF-A0A199NTU4-F1
#
_entry.id   AF-A0A199NTU4-F1
#
_cell.length_a   1.000
_cell.length_b   1.000
_cell.length_c   1.000
_cell.angle_alpha   90.00
_cell.angle_beta   90.00
_cell.angle_gamma   90.00
#
_symmetry.space_group_name_H-M   'P 1'
#
loop_
_entity.id
_entity.type
_entity.pdbx_description
1 polymer ?
#
loop_
_entity_poly.entity_id
_entity_poly.type
_entity_poly.pdbx_seq_one_letter_code
_entity_poly.pdbx_strand_id
1 'polypeptide(L)'
;MAAPAETLHLYVDGEAQQATPGTTAAELFADEQDIVVARINGTLKDLSTELAEGDDVVPVRIHEPEGLEVLRHSAAHVMAQAVQQLRPDAKLGIGPYITDGFYFDFDVAEPFTPEDLKKLEKSMMKIVKSGQTFRRRVVTHDEALAEMAEEPYKIELLGLSQGPGSGADAAEGASVEVGEGEITIYDNVDRKGETVWKDLCRGPHLLNTKLIANGYALTRTGGAYWRGSEKNPMLQRIYGTAWPTKEQLQEYKDRLAEAERRDHRRLGEELDLFSFPKTIGPGLPVFHPKGGIILREMENYVRERHIAEGFQYVKTPHISKEDLFYTSGHLPYYADGMFPPMEEESVKYRLKAMNCPMHNEIFRSRGRSYRELPLRFFEFGTVYRDEKSGVLQGLTRVRMITQDDSHSYVTKEQAPGEVRHLLNFMLSLLRDFGMSDFYLELSTRDTEGEKKDKFIGTDEQWEEATAILQQVAEETGLDLVPDPGGAAFYGPKISVQAKDAIGRTWQMSTVQYDFNQPARFGLEYQAADGTRQEPVMIHSAKFGSLERFFGVLTEHYAGAFPAWLAPVQVIGIPVAEAFNDYLAEIAAKLRAEGIRVEVDESTDRFPKKIRNAAKEKAPFVLIAGGEDAEHGAVSFRFRDGSQDNGVPVDEAVARIVEHVRSRNNADPTAA
;
A
#
# COMPACT_ATOMS: atom_id res chain seq x y z
N MET A 1 -10.38 -67.26 -10.86
CA MET A 1 -11.15 -66.04 -11.13
C MET A 1 -10.41 -64.91 -10.44
N ALA A 2 -9.79 -64.00 -11.19
CA ALA A 2 -9.23 -62.78 -10.61
C ALA A 2 -10.42 -61.90 -10.17
N ALA A 3 -10.34 -61.32 -8.97
CA ALA A 3 -11.30 -60.31 -8.54
C ALA A 3 -11.34 -59.17 -9.58
N PRO A 4 -12.50 -58.57 -9.87
CA PRO A 4 -12.54 -57.39 -10.72
C PRO A 4 -11.66 -56.31 -10.09
N ALA A 5 -10.82 -55.65 -10.89
CA ALA A 5 -10.04 -54.53 -10.42
C ALA A 5 -11.01 -53.46 -9.91
N GLU A 6 -10.97 -53.16 -8.62
CA GLU A 6 -11.75 -52.06 -8.04
C GLU A 6 -11.37 -50.78 -8.81
N THR A 7 -12.38 -50.07 -9.28
CA THR A 7 -12.23 -48.84 -10.06
C THR A 7 -12.73 -47.69 -9.20
N LEU A 8 -11.90 -46.66 -9.05
CA LEU A 8 -12.20 -45.43 -8.33
C LEU A 8 -12.89 -44.45 -9.28
N HIS A 9 -14.03 -43.88 -8.91
CA HIS A 9 -14.71 -42.83 -9.67
C HIS A 9 -14.42 -41.47 -9.07
N LEU A 10 -13.96 -40.54 -9.89
CA LEU A 10 -13.54 -39.20 -9.50
C LEU A 10 -14.23 -38.16 -10.37
N TYR A 11 -14.26 -36.91 -9.89
CA TYR A 11 -14.55 -35.75 -10.71
C TYR A 11 -13.29 -34.92 -10.85
N VAL A 12 -12.85 -34.66 -12.08
CA VAL A 12 -11.66 -33.85 -12.38
C VAL A 12 -12.12 -32.67 -13.22
N ASP A 13 -12.01 -31.45 -12.68
CA ASP A 13 -12.60 -30.25 -13.29
C ASP A 13 -14.09 -30.41 -13.67
N GLY A 14 -14.84 -31.16 -12.85
CA GLY A 14 -16.26 -31.45 -13.08
C GLY A 14 -16.54 -32.56 -14.09
N GLU A 15 -15.52 -33.17 -14.70
CA GLU A 15 -15.66 -34.32 -15.59
C GLU A 15 -15.45 -35.63 -14.84
N ALA A 16 -16.32 -36.62 -15.08
CA ALA A 16 -16.20 -37.93 -14.45
C ALA A 16 -15.03 -38.73 -15.04
N GLN A 17 -14.10 -39.16 -14.18
CA GLN A 17 -12.92 -39.94 -14.56
C GLN A 17 -12.81 -41.22 -13.72
N GLN A 18 -12.17 -42.25 -14.29
CA GLN A 18 -11.87 -43.51 -13.59
C GLN A 18 -10.38 -43.60 -13.29
N ALA A 19 -10.04 -43.99 -12.07
CA ALA A 19 -8.67 -44.24 -11.62
C ALA A 19 -8.58 -45.58 -10.87
N THR A 20 -7.37 -46.02 -10.59
CA THR A 20 -7.14 -47.19 -9.73
C THR A 20 -7.06 -46.76 -8.25
N PRO A 21 -7.53 -47.57 -7.29
CA PRO A 21 -7.30 -47.31 -5.87
C PRO A 21 -5.81 -47.12 -5.57
N GLY A 22 -5.49 -46.09 -4.77
CA GLY A 22 -4.11 -45.68 -4.49
C GLY A 22 -3.53 -44.67 -5.49
N THR A 23 -4.28 -44.30 -6.55
CA THR A 23 -3.86 -43.22 -7.44
C THR A 23 -3.77 -41.90 -6.68
N THR A 24 -2.65 -41.20 -6.86
CA THR A 24 -2.43 -39.86 -6.28
C THR A 24 -2.73 -38.76 -7.29
N ALA A 25 -2.95 -37.54 -6.82
CA ALA A 25 -3.09 -36.39 -7.72
C ALA A 25 -1.83 -36.17 -8.60
N ALA A 26 -0.64 -36.55 -8.12
CA ALA A 26 0.60 -36.50 -8.90
C ALA A 26 0.58 -37.45 -10.09
N GLU A 27 -0.02 -38.63 -9.94
CA GLU A 27 -0.20 -39.60 -11.03
C GLU A 27 -1.30 -39.17 -11.99
N LEU A 28 -2.37 -38.55 -11.47
CA LEU A 28 -3.47 -38.02 -12.26
C LEU A 28 -3.01 -36.92 -13.23
N PHE A 29 -2.12 -36.04 -12.77
CA PHE A 29 -1.61 -34.88 -13.54
C PHE A 29 -0.17 -35.07 -14.03
N ALA A 30 0.29 -36.32 -14.20
CA ALA A 30 1.70 -36.62 -14.50
C ALA A 30 2.24 -35.95 -15.78
N ASP A 31 1.36 -35.69 -16.75
CA ASP A 31 1.70 -35.06 -18.04
C ASP A 31 1.70 -33.50 -17.98
N GLU A 32 1.20 -32.91 -16.91
CA GLU A 32 1.06 -31.46 -16.71
C GLU A 32 1.99 -30.95 -15.59
N GLN A 33 3.24 -30.64 -15.95
CA GLN A 33 4.28 -30.28 -14.98
C GLN A 33 4.09 -28.92 -14.30
N ASP A 34 3.17 -28.09 -14.78
CA ASP A 34 2.82 -26.80 -14.20
C ASP A 34 1.76 -26.92 -13.09
N ILE A 35 1.10 -28.07 -12.95
CA ILE A 35 0.23 -28.38 -11.81
C ILE A 35 1.11 -28.74 -10.60
N VAL A 36 0.91 -28.04 -9.49
CA VAL A 36 1.80 -28.16 -8.31
C VAL A 36 1.10 -28.60 -7.04
N VAL A 37 -0.21 -28.36 -6.94
CA VAL A 37 -1.12 -28.83 -5.89
C VAL A 37 -2.51 -29.02 -6.51
N ALA A 38 -3.44 -29.60 -5.76
CA ALA A 38 -4.83 -29.75 -6.20
C ALA A 38 -5.79 -29.39 -5.06
N ARG A 39 -6.95 -28.84 -5.39
CA ARG A 39 -8.07 -28.79 -4.45
C ARG A 39 -8.80 -30.12 -4.52
N ILE A 40 -8.85 -30.82 -3.40
CA ILE A 40 -9.60 -32.08 -3.26
C ILE A 40 -10.77 -31.78 -2.32
N ASN A 41 -11.98 -31.87 -2.85
CA ASN A 41 -13.23 -31.49 -2.16
C ASN A 41 -13.16 -30.07 -1.58
N GLY A 42 -12.65 -29.13 -2.37
CA GLY A 42 -12.50 -27.72 -1.99
C GLY A 42 -11.33 -27.40 -1.06
N THR A 43 -10.54 -28.39 -0.62
CA THR A 43 -9.35 -28.17 0.24
C THR A 43 -8.06 -28.32 -0.53
N LEU A 44 -7.15 -27.35 -0.45
CA LEU A 44 -5.84 -27.40 -1.09
C LEU A 44 -4.96 -28.49 -0.46
N LYS A 45 -4.45 -29.43 -1.25
CA LYS A 45 -3.64 -30.57 -0.79
C LYS A 45 -2.43 -30.83 -1.70
N ASP A 46 -1.43 -31.51 -1.15
CA ASP A 46 -0.26 -31.97 -1.88
C ASP A 46 -0.65 -32.92 -3.02
N LEU A 47 0.11 -32.91 -4.12
CA LEU A 47 -0.09 -33.87 -5.20
C LEU A 47 0.17 -35.33 -4.79
N SER A 48 0.92 -35.56 -3.70
CA SER A 48 1.15 -36.90 -3.15
C SER A 48 -0.06 -37.48 -2.40
N THR A 49 -1.16 -36.73 -2.26
CA THR A 49 -2.38 -37.20 -1.62
C THR A 49 -3.05 -38.30 -2.46
N GLU A 50 -3.32 -39.44 -1.84
CA GLU A 50 -4.13 -40.52 -2.43
C GLU A 50 -5.59 -40.08 -2.57
N LEU A 51 -6.19 -40.35 -3.73
CA LEU A 51 -7.57 -39.99 -4.05
C LEU A 51 -8.54 -41.06 -3.55
N ALA A 52 -9.72 -40.63 -3.12
CA ALA A 52 -10.81 -41.46 -2.63
C ALA A 52 -12.02 -41.44 -3.58
N GLU A 53 -12.94 -42.41 -3.39
CA GLU A 53 -14.14 -42.54 -4.23
C GLU A 53 -15.01 -41.29 -4.12
N GLY A 54 -15.35 -40.71 -5.26
CA GLY A 54 -16.19 -39.52 -5.37
C GLY A 54 -15.46 -38.20 -5.11
N ASP A 55 -14.13 -38.19 -4.96
CA ASP A 55 -13.37 -36.95 -4.79
C ASP A 55 -13.55 -36.02 -6.00
N ASP A 56 -13.78 -34.74 -5.71
CA ASP A 56 -13.74 -33.64 -6.68
C ASP A 56 -12.36 -32.99 -6.64
N VAL A 57 -11.63 -33.09 -7.75
CA VAL A 57 -10.23 -32.72 -7.90
C VAL A 57 -10.09 -31.60 -8.91
N VAL A 58 -9.68 -30.43 -8.44
CA VAL A 58 -9.40 -29.26 -9.30
C VAL A 58 -7.89 -29.00 -9.27
N PRO A 59 -7.18 -29.05 -10.40
CA PRO A 59 -5.75 -28.79 -10.45
C PRO A 59 -5.45 -27.32 -10.18
N VAL A 60 -4.34 -27.06 -9.50
CA VAL A 60 -3.84 -25.70 -9.26
C VAL A 60 -2.45 -25.57 -9.88
N ARG A 61 -2.32 -24.61 -10.79
CA ARG A 61 -1.11 -24.36 -11.55
C ARG A 61 -0.18 -23.41 -10.81
N ILE A 62 1.13 -23.54 -11.04
CA ILE A 62 2.18 -22.79 -10.34
C ILE A 62 2.08 -21.26 -10.49
N HIS A 63 1.42 -20.79 -11.55
CA HIS A 63 1.24 -19.37 -11.84
C HIS A 63 -0.03 -18.77 -11.22
N GLU A 64 -0.93 -19.61 -10.70
CA GLU A 64 -2.12 -19.17 -10.00
C GLU A 64 -1.76 -18.70 -8.58
N PRO A 65 -2.58 -17.84 -7.92
CA PRO A 65 -2.28 -17.31 -6.60
C PRO A 65 -1.89 -18.38 -5.58
N GLU A 66 -2.71 -19.42 -5.41
CA GLU A 66 -2.43 -20.54 -4.49
C GLU A 66 -1.16 -21.33 -4.89
N GLY A 67 -0.89 -21.48 -6.20
CA GLY A 67 0.34 -22.11 -6.69
C GLY A 67 1.60 -21.32 -6.34
N LEU A 68 1.54 -19.97 -6.41
CA LEU A 68 2.63 -19.08 -5.99
C LEU A 68 2.87 -19.16 -4.48
N GLU A 69 1.82 -19.21 -3.68
CA GLU A 69 1.89 -19.37 -2.23
C GLU A 69 2.66 -20.65 -1.85
N VAL A 70 2.29 -21.79 -2.48
CA VAL A 70 2.97 -23.08 -2.26
C VAL A 70 4.41 -23.09 -2.73
N LEU A 71 4.70 -22.45 -3.88
CA LEU A 71 6.07 -22.30 -4.38
C LEU A 71 6.94 -21.54 -3.38
N ARG A 72 6.43 -20.42 -2.85
CA ARG A 72 7.15 -19.56 -1.89
C ARG A 72 7.32 -20.23 -0.54
N HIS A 73 6.30 -20.92 -0.08
CA HIS A 73 6.36 -21.72 1.14
C HIS A 73 7.41 -22.83 1.04
N SER A 74 7.45 -23.55 -0.08
CA SER A 74 8.47 -24.57 -0.34
C SER A 74 9.88 -23.99 -0.45
N ALA A 75 10.02 -22.78 -1.00
CA ALA A 75 11.29 -22.06 -1.03
C ALA A 75 11.75 -21.61 0.38
N ALA A 76 10.82 -21.25 1.26
CA ALA A 76 11.10 -20.95 2.67
C ALA A 76 11.68 -22.17 3.41
N HIS A 77 11.12 -23.37 3.20
CA HIS A 77 11.65 -24.61 3.76
C HIS A 77 13.07 -24.93 3.25
N VAL A 78 13.31 -24.77 1.95
CA VAL A 78 14.66 -24.95 1.38
C VAL A 78 15.65 -23.95 1.97
N MET A 79 15.22 -22.72 2.24
CA MET A 79 16.05 -21.73 2.93
C MET A 79 16.31 -22.15 4.39
N ALA A 80 15.31 -22.62 5.13
CA ALA A 80 15.47 -23.06 6.52
C ALA A 80 16.45 -24.24 6.63
N GLN A 81 16.31 -25.24 5.75
CA GLN A 81 17.29 -26.33 5.64
C GLN A 81 18.69 -25.80 5.31
N ALA A 82 18.82 -24.86 4.38
CA ALA A 82 20.11 -24.25 4.04
C ALA A 82 20.73 -23.50 5.22
N VAL A 83 19.92 -22.84 6.05
CA VAL A 83 20.36 -22.18 7.28
C VAL A 83 20.88 -23.19 8.28
N GLN A 84 20.13 -24.25 8.59
CA GLN A 84 20.59 -25.27 9.54
C GLN A 84 21.80 -26.07 9.04
N GLN A 85 21.98 -26.22 7.72
CA GLN A 85 23.24 -26.76 7.16
C GLN A 85 24.45 -25.84 7.37
N LEU A 86 24.24 -24.52 7.37
CA LEU A 86 25.30 -23.54 7.59
C LEU A 86 25.55 -23.28 9.09
N ARG A 87 24.49 -23.29 9.89
CA ARG A 87 24.44 -23.01 11.32
C ARG A 87 23.57 -24.06 12.02
N PRO A 88 24.14 -25.22 12.41
CA PRO A 88 23.38 -26.31 13.02
C PRO A 88 22.71 -25.98 14.36
N ASP A 89 23.13 -24.89 15.00
CA ASP A 89 22.58 -24.37 16.25
C ASP A 89 21.36 -23.44 16.04
N ALA A 90 21.07 -23.04 14.80
CA ALA A 90 19.94 -22.17 14.49
C ALA A 90 18.60 -22.86 14.81
N LYS A 91 17.75 -22.19 15.61
CA LYS A 91 16.40 -22.67 15.94
C LYS A 91 15.35 -22.05 15.04
N LEU A 92 14.41 -22.86 14.59
CA LEU A 92 13.38 -22.49 13.62
C LEU A 92 12.19 -21.80 14.30
N GLY A 93 11.85 -20.61 13.83
CA GLY A 93 10.62 -19.90 14.18
C GLY A 93 9.51 -20.16 13.15
N ILE A 94 8.86 -19.08 12.70
CA ILE A 94 7.74 -19.11 11.73
C ILE A 94 8.27 -18.74 10.34
N GLY A 95 7.85 -19.47 9.30
CA GLY A 95 8.27 -19.26 7.92
C GLY A 95 7.16 -19.18 6.87
N PRO A 96 6.29 -18.15 6.89
CA PRO A 96 5.16 -18.07 5.97
C PRO A 96 5.57 -17.51 4.60
N TYR A 97 4.74 -17.79 3.60
CA TYR A 97 4.73 -17.02 2.36
C TYR A 97 4.08 -15.64 2.59
N ILE A 98 4.42 -14.69 1.72
CA ILE A 98 3.85 -13.34 1.65
C ILE A 98 3.56 -12.99 0.17
N THR A 99 2.86 -11.88 -0.07
CA THR A 99 2.36 -11.48 -1.41
C THR A 99 3.40 -11.51 -2.54
N ASP A 100 4.66 -11.18 -2.26
CA ASP A 100 5.76 -11.18 -3.25
C ASP A 100 6.94 -12.07 -2.86
N GLY A 101 6.76 -12.99 -1.91
CA GLY A 101 7.86 -13.83 -1.46
C GLY A 101 7.58 -14.64 -0.21
N PHE A 102 8.57 -14.73 0.67
CA PHE A 102 8.49 -15.45 1.93
C PHE A 102 9.49 -14.87 2.93
N TYR A 103 9.34 -15.22 4.19
CA TYR A 103 10.40 -15.06 5.18
C TYR A 103 10.50 -16.29 6.07
N PHE A 104 11.56 -16.37 6.87
CA PHE A 104 11.67 -17.33 7.96
C PHE A 104 12.45 -16.70 9.11
N ASP A 105 11.95 -16.89 10.34
CA ASP A 105 12.57 -16.41 11.56
C ASP A 105 13.49 -17.46 12.17
N PHE A 106 14.68 -17.03 12.60
CA PHE A 106 15.69 -17.90 13.20
C PHE A 106 16.19 -17.31 14.52
N ASP A 107 16.30 -18.15 15.53
CA ASP A 107 17.09 -17.83 16.73
C ASP A 107 18.53 -18.26 16.49
N VAL A 108 19.42 -17.28 16.45
CA VAL A 108 20.84 -17.44 16.16
C VAL A 108 21.65 -16.50 17.05
N ALA A 109 22.80 -16.97 17.53
CA ALA A 109 23.68 -16.16 18.36
C ALA A 109 24.26 -14.95 17.61
N GLU A 110 24.60 -15.14 16.33
CA GLU A 110 25.15 -14.09 15.46
C GLU A 110 24.14 -13.69 14.38
N PRO A 111 23.84 -12.40 14.18
CA PRO A 111 22.98 -11.95 13.07
C PRO A 111 23.50 -12.38 11.69
N PHE A 112 22.60 -12.48 10.71
CA PHE A 112 22.98 -12.79 9.33
C PHE A 112 23.49 -11.54 8.61
N THR A 113 24.59 -11.70 7.87
CA THR A 113 25.20 -10.64 7.04
C THR A 113 24.84 -10.81 5.55
N PRO A 114 25.01 -9.76 4.71
CA PRO A 114 24.88 -9.90 3.26
C PRO A 114 25.79 -10.98 2.66
N GLU A 115 26.98 -11.21 3.24
CA GLU A 115 27.89 -12.28 2.87
C GLU A 115 27.31 -13.67 3.18
N ASP A 116 26.59 -13.80 4.29
CA ASP A 116 25.93 -15.06 4.66
C ASP A 116 24.77 -15.36 3.72
N LEU A 117 23.99 -14.35 3.29
CA LEU A 117 22.96 -14.55 2.26
C LEU A 117 23.53 -15.16 0.98
N LYS A 118 24.70 -14.70 0.52
CA LYS A 118 25.39 -15.28 -0.65
C LYS A 118 25.82 -16.74 -0.43
N LYS A 119 26.17 -17.13 0.80
CA LYS A 119 26.49 -18.52 1.14
C LYS A 119 25.23 -19.37 1.19
N LEU A 120 24.16 -18.85 1.78
CA LEU A 120 22.86 -19.50 1.89
C LEU A 120 22.26 -19.76 0.51
N GLU A 121 22.24 -18.79 -0.39
CA GLU A 121 21.78 -18.99 -1.77
C GLU A 121 22.55 -20.11 -2.49
N LYS A 122 23.87 -20.19 -2.30
CA LYS A 122 24.68 -21.29 -2.84
C LYS A 122 24.30 -22.65 -2.24
N SER A 123 23.92 -22.69 -0.96
CA SER A 123 23.45 -23.89 -0.28
C SER A 123 22.06 -24.31 -0.77
N MET A 124 21.13 -23.36 -0.84
CA MET A 124 19.80 -23.55 -1.44
C MET A 124 19.92 -24.09 -2.86
N MET A 125 20.81 -23.55 -3.69
CA MET A 125 21.04 -24.06 -5.04
C MET A 125 21.45 -25.54 -5.06
N LYS A 126 22.24 -26.01 -4.09
CA LYS A 126 22.61 -27.43 -4.00
C LYS A 126 21.41 -28.29 -3.62
N ILE A 127 20.60 -27.85 -2.66
CA ILE A 127 19.36 -28.52 -2.23
C ILE A 127 18.39 -28.62 -3.41
N VAL A 128 18.10 -27.50 -4.06
CA VAL A 128 17.25 -27.41 -5.25
C VAL A 128 17.72 -28.38 -6.35
N LYS A 129 19.02 -28.38 -6.69
CA LYS A 129 19.59 -29.28 -7.71
C LYS A 129 19.56 -30.75 -7.31
N SER A 130 19.60 -31.05 -6.02
CA SER A 130 19.47 -32.43 -5.54
C SER A 130 18.07 -32.98 -5.80
N GLY A 131 17.05 -32.12 -5.89
CA GLY A 131 15.68 -32.51 -6.23
C GLY A 131 15.05 -33.36 -5.13
N GLN A 132 15.18 -32.91 -3.89
CA GLN A 132 14.58 -33.57 -2.72
C GLN A 132 13.06 -33.55 -2.84
N THR A 133 12.41 -34.62 -2.44
CA THR A 133 10.96 -34.75 -2.42
C THR A 133 10.44 -34.25 -1.08
N PHE A 134 9.37 -33.46 -1.09
CA PHE A 134 8.67 -33.09 0.14
C PHE A 134 7.69 -34.20 0.50
N ARG A 135 7.81 -34.76 1.71
CA ARG A 135 6.94 -35.85 2.17
C ARG A 135 6.20 -35.44 3.43
N ARG A 136 4.88 -35.26 3.29
CA ARG A 136 3.97 -35.02 4.40
C ARG A 136 3.82 -36.27 5.26
N ARG A 137 3.92 -36.12 6.59
CA ARG A 137 3.56 -37.14 7.58
C ARG A 137 2.55 -36.56 8.57
N VAL A 138 1.46 -37.27 8.78
CA VAL A 138 0.55 -37.01 9.91
C VAL A 138 1.14 -37.68 11.14
N VAL A 139 1.27 -36.92 12.21
CA VAL A 139 1.86 -37.38 13.48
C VAL A 139 0.94 -37.02 14.64
N THR A 140 1.05 -37.76 15.73
CA THR A 140 0.43 -37.39 16.99
C THR A 140 1.15 -36.20 17.64
N HIS A 141 0.49 -35.54 18.58
CA HIS A 141 1.08 -34.43 19.33
C HIS A 141 2.36 -34.84 20.06
N ASP A 142 2.35 -35.99 20.73
CA ASP A 142 3.51 -36.52 21.45
C ASP A 142 4.68 -36.85 20.51
N GLU A 143 4.41 -37.42 19.33
CA GLU A 143 5.43 -37.66 18.30
C GLU A 143 6.01 -36.34 17.78
N ALA A 144 5.18 -35.33 17.54
CA ALA A 144 5.64 -34.02 17.10
C ALA A 144 6.54 -33.35 18.16
N LEU A 145 6.16 -33.41 19.44
CA LEU A 145 6.98 -32.91 20.55
C LEU A 145 8.33 -33.64 20.64
N ALA A 146 8.34 -34.95 20.48
CA ALA A 146 9.57 -35.74 20.50
C ALA A 146 10.48 -35.41 19.31
N GLU A 147 9.91 -35.26 18.11
CA GLU A 147 10.67 -34.95 16.90
C GLU A 147 11.20 -33.51 16.86
N MET A 148 10.48 -32.56 17.48
CA MET A 148 10.83 -31.14 17.57
C MET A 148 11.51 -30.78 18.91
N ALA A 149 12.02 -31.75 19.67
CA ALA A 149 12.59 -31.53 21.00
C ALA A 149 13.72 -30.48 21.04
N GLU A 150 14.45 -30.34 19.93
CA GLU A 150 15.53 -29.36 19.77
C GLU A 150 15.05 -28.01 19.24
N GLU A 151 13.76 -27.85 18.92
CA GLU A 151 13.16 -26.65 18.32
C GLU A 151 12.18 -25.97 19.30
N PRO A 152 12.67 -25.13 20.23
CA PRO A 152 11.85 -24.61 21.33
C PRO A 152 10.62 -23.81 20.86
N TYR A 153 10.75 -23.08 19.76
CA TYR A 153 9.66 -22.29 19.19
C TYR A 153 8.58 -23.17 18.54
N LYS A 154 8.95 -24.29 17.92
CA LYS A 154 8.00 -25.27 17.36
C LYS A 154 7.26 -26.02 18.47
N ILE A 155 7.93 -26.34 19.58
CA ILE A 155 7.29 -26.88 20.79
C ILE A 155 6.25 -25.89 21.34
N GLU A 156 6.58 -24.60 21.40
CA GLU A 156 5.64 -23.57 21.83
C GLU A 156 4.41 -23.51 20.92
N LEU A 157 4.59 -23.55 19.59
CA LEU A 157 3.49 -23.59 18.62
C LEU A 157 2.60 -24.85 18.79
N LEU A 158 3.20 -26.02 19.05
CA LEU A 158 2.45 -27.25 19.37
C LEU A 158 1.69 -27.14 20.69
N GLY A 159 2.23 -26.47 21.69
CA GLY A 159 1.52 -26.20 22.95
C GLY A 159 0.35 -25.24 22.76
N LEU A 160 0.48 -24.33 21.79
CA LEU A 160 -0.57 -23.37 21.46
C LEU A 160 -1.69 -23.96 20.60
N SER A 161 -1.55 -25.09 19.91
CA SER A 161 -2.62 -25.69 19.09
C SER A 161 -3.70 -26.43 19.91
N GLN A 162 -3.58 -26.46 21.25
CA GLN A 162 -4.49 -27.15 22.17
C GLN A 162 -4.92 -26.18 23.32
N GLY A 163 -5.86 -25.25 23.08
CA GLY A 163 -6.41 -24.42 24.17
C GLY A 163 -7.53 -23.43 23.80
N PRO A 164 -8.31 -22.89 24.75
CA PRO A 164 -9.26 -21.80 24.44
C PRO A 164 -8.50 -20.53 24.04
N GLY A 165 -8.76 -19.98 22.84
CA GLY A 165 -7.98 -18.88 22.25
C GLY A 165 -6.77 -19.34 21.40
N SER A 166 -6.67 -20.64 21.11
CA SER A 166 -5.68 -21.21 20.21
C SER A 166 -6.11 -21.22 18.75
N GLY A 167 -5.15 -21.04 17.82
CA GLY A 167 -5.36 -21.31 16.40
C GLY A 167 -4.45 -20.48 15.50
N ALA A 168 -4.82 -20.40 14.23
CA ALA A 168 -4.21 -19.58 13.18
C ALA A 168 -3.98 -18.11 13.57
N ASP A 169 -4.70 -17.60 14.58
CA ASP A 169 -4.68 -16.21 15.04
C ASP A 169 -3.69 -15.91 16.19
N ALA A 170 -2.98 -16.92 16.70
CA ALA A 170 -2.09 -16.76 17.86
C ALA A 170 -0.83 -15.93 17.56
N ALA A 171 -0.39 -15.91 16.30
CA ALA A 171 0.69 -15.05 15.79
C ALA A 171 0.62 -14.94 14.27
N GLU A 172 1.07 -13.81 13.73
CA GLU A 172 1.13 -13.55 12.28
C GLU A 172 1.95 -14.65 11.56
N GLY A 173 1.30 -15.39 10.65
CA GLY A 173 1.90 -16.49 9.89
C GLY A 173 1.92 -17.86 10.59
N ALA A 174 1.48 -17.97 11.85
CA ALA A 174 1.47 -19.24 12.58
C ALA A 174 0.52 -20.28 11.97
N SER A 175 -0.49 -19.85 11.21
CA SER A 175 -1.45 -20.70 10.50
C SER A 175 -0.83 -21.65 9.47
N VAL A 176 0.36 -21.30 8.98
CA VAL A 176 1.15 -22.13 8.05
C VAL A 176 1.85 -23.27 8.80
N GLU A 177 2.15 -23.07 10.08
CA GLU A 177 2.88 -24.00 10.94
C GLU A 177 1.91 -24.94 11.68
N VAL A 178 0.86 -24.38 12.29
CA VAL A 178 -0.15 -25.08 13.11
C VAL A 178 -1.54 -24.45 12.91
N GLY A 179 -2.60 -25.26 12.89
CA GLY A 179 -3.98 -24.80 12.76
C GLY A 179 -4.97 -25.82 13.35
N GLU A 180 -6.28 -25.55 13.22
CA GLU A 180 -7.30 -26.54 13.59
C GLU A 180 -7.21 -27.76 12.63
N GLY A 181 -6.88 -28.94 13.16
CA GLY A 181 -6.79 -30.17 12.37
C GLY A 181 -5.63 -31.10 12.77
N GLU A 182 -5.19 -31.91 11.82
CA GLU A 182 -4.06 -32.84 11.98
C GLU A 182 -2.73 -32.11 12.14
N ILE A 183 -1.86 -32.63 13.01
CA ILE A 183 -0.47 -32.16 13.14
C ILE A 183 0.39 -32.88 12.11
N THR A 184 1.17 -32.11 11.34
CA THR A 184 2.01 -32.67 10.29
C THR A 184 3.46 -32.22 10.34
N ILE A 185 4.34 -33.13 9.94
CA ILE A 185 5.76 -32.89 9.72
C ILE A 185 6.05 -33.12 8.24
N TYR A 186 6.77 -32.19 7.62
CA TYR A 186 7.28 -32.35 6.27
C TYR A 186 8.74 -32.77 6.29
N ASP A 187 9.01 -33.93 5.71
CA ASP A 187 10.37 -34.42 5.51
C ASP A 187 10.87 -34.00 4.13
N ASN A 188 12.08 -33.46 4.06
CA ASN A 188 12.84 -33.37 2.82
C ASN A 188 13.61 -34.68 2.65
N VAL A 189 13.21 -35.45 1.64
CA VAL A 189 13.75 -36.78 1.35
C VAL A 189 14.67 -36.71 0.15
N ASP A 190 15.89 -37.23 0.27
CA ASP A 190 16.86 -37.24 -0.83
C ASP A 190 16.52 -38.32 -1.88
N ARG A 191 17.31 -38.37 -2.96
CA ARG A 191 17.10 -39.36 -4.05
C ARG A 191 17.29 -40.82 -3.63
N LYS A 192 17.90 -41.08 -2.48
CA LYS A 192 18.07 -42.42 -1.92
C LYS A 192 16.90 -42.83 -1.02
N GLY A 193 15.98 -41.91 -0.75
CA GLY A 193 14.86 -42.14 0.16
C GLY A 193 15.19 -41.82 1.63
N GLU A 194 16.32 -41.16 1.91
CA GLU A 194 16.73 -40.80 3.26
C GLU A 194 16.17 -39.42 3.62
N THR A 195 15.55 -39.29 4.80
CA THR A 195 15.14 -37.98 5.35
C THR A 195 16.39 -37.20 5.76
N VAL A 196 16.66 -36.09 5.08
CA VAL A 196 17.85 -35.25 5.31
C VAL A 196 17.54 -33.98 6.08
N TRP A 197 16.26 -33.61 6.18
CA TRP A 197 15.76 -32.49 6.97
C TRP A 197 14.26 -32.67 7.20
N LYS A 198 13.72 -32.06 8.26
CA LYS A 198 12.29 -32.10 8.58
C LYS A 198 11.87 -30.84 9.31
N ASP A 199 10.61 -30.44 9.17
CA ASP A 199 10.03 -29.32 9.91
C ASP A 199 8.55 -29.55 10.22
N LEU A 200 8.10 -28.98 11.35
CA LEU A 200 6.68 -28.90 11.69
C LEU A 200 6.03 -27.89 10.76
N CYS A 201 5.06 -28.33 9.97
CA CYS A 201 4.41 -27.49 8.98
C CYS A 201 3.10 -28.15 8.50
N ARG A 202 2.06 -27.35 8.25
CA ARG A 202 0.75 -27.83 7.77
C ARG A 202 0.75 -28.19 6.28
N GLY A 203 1.59 -27.52 5.49
CA GLY A 203 1.58 -27.59 4.03
C GLY A 203 0.41 -26.83 3.39
N PRO A 204 0.15 -27.06 2.09
CA PRO A 204 0.86 -27.99 1.20
C PRO A 204 2.23 -27.48 0.71
N HIS A 205 3.00 -28.39 0.10
CA HIS A 205 4.29 -28.15 -0.54
C HIS A 205 4.31 -28.63 -1.99
N LEU A 206 5.28 -28.12 -2.76
CA LEU A 206 5.60 -28.67 -4.08
C LEU A 206 5.98 -30.15 -3.96
N LEU A 207 5.81 -30.94 -5.03
CA LEU A 207 6.21 -32.35 -5.02
C LEU A 207 7.71 -32.54 -4.73
N ASN A 208 8.57 -31.66 -5.27
CA ASN A 208 10.00 -31.68 -5.04
C ASN A 208 10.63 -30.29 -5.21
N THR A 209 11.90 -30.16 -4.81
CA THR A 209 12.61 -28.88 -4.81
C THR A 209 12.98 -28.34 -6.21
N LYS A 210 12.79 -29.08 -7.31
CA LYS A 210 13.32 -28.68 -8.63
C LYS A 210 12.60 -27.48 -9.22
N LEU A 211 11.29 -27.34 -9.02
CA LEU A 211 10.51 -26.23 -9.58
C LEU A 211 10.94 -24.87 -9.01
N ILE A 212 11.52 -24.86 -7.80
CA ILE A 212 12.12 -23.65 -7.20
C ILE A 212 13.30 -23.13 -8.04
N ALA A 213 14.00 -23.99 -8.79
CA ALA A 213 15.15 -23.59 -9.63
C ALA A 213 14.82 -22.54 -10.69
N ASN A 214 13.53 -22.41 -11.03
CA ASN A 214 13.09 -21.52 -12.09
C ASN A 214 13.18 -20.05 -11.70
N GLY A 215 13.16 -19.69 -10.41
CA GLY A 215 13.36 -18.31 -9.99
C GLY A 215 13.23 -18.15 -8.50
N TYR A 216 14.33 -17.87 -7.79
CA TYR A 216 14.30 -17.42 -6.41
C TYR A 216 15.48 -16.50 -6.10
N ALA A 217 15.35 -15.70 -5.04
CA ALA A 217 16.43 -14.88 -4.50
C ALA A 217 16.20 -14.59 -3.01
N LEU A 218 17.27 -14.53 -2.23
CA LEU A 218 17.24 -13.94 -0.90
C LEU A 218 17.43 -12.42 -1.04
N THR A 219 16.63 -11.64 -0.30
CA THR A 219 16.53 -10.18 -0.51
C THR A 219 17.19 -9.39 0.60
N ARG A 220 16.77 -9.58 1.85
CA ARG A 220 17.28 -8.83 3.01
C ARG A 220 17.16 -9.64 4.31
N THR A 221 17.84 -9.16 5.33
CA THR A 221 17.68 -9.62 6.72
C THR A 221 16.98 -8.55 7.56
N GLY A 222 16.36 -8.93 8.66
CA GLY A 222 15.73 -8.03 9.62
C GLY A 222 15.60 -8.65 11.00
N GLY A 223 15.21 -7.86 12.00
CA GLY A 223 14.82 -8.37 13.31
C GLY A 223 13.30 -8.50 13.41
N ALA A 224 12.83 -9.55 14.07
CA ALA A 224 11.41 -9.71 14.40
C ALA A 224 11.27 -10.21 15.84
N TYR A 225 10.37 -9.60 16.61
CA TYR A 225 10.07 -10.13 17.93
C TYR A 225 9.16 -11.35 17.80
N TRP A 226 9.47 -12.41 18.55
CA TRP A 226 8.65 -13.62 18.56
C TRP A 226 7.18 -13.28 18.91
N ARG A 227 6.23 -13.76 18.10
CA ARG A 227 4.79 -13.44 18.19
C ARG A 227 4.46 -11.94 18.19
N GLY A 228 5.31 -11.10 17.60
CA GLY A 228 5.08 -9.66 17.46
C GLY A 228 5.14 -8.86 18.77
N SER A 229 5.64 -9.44 19.86
CA SER A 229 5.69 -8.80 21.18
C SER A 229 7.12 -8.48 21.60
N GLU A 230 7.40 -7.20 21.88
CA GLU A 230 8.70 -6.71 22.36
C GLU A 230 9.17 -7.33 23.69
N LYS A 231 8.27 -8.03 24.40
CA LYS A 231 8.59 -8.78 25.63
C LYS A 231 9.22 -10.14 25.35
N ASN A 232 9.14 -10.62 24.11
CA ASN A 232 9.66 -11.91 23.70
C ASN A 232 11.05 -11.79 23.05
N PRO A 233 11.79 -12.90 22.87
CA PRO A 233 13.09 -12.89 22.20
C PRO A 233 13.02 -12.25 20.81
N MET A 234 14.08 -11.54 20.44
CA MET A 234 14.25 -10.98 19.10
C MET A 234 14.94 -12.00 18.20
N LEU A 235 14.22 -12.46 17.19
CA LEU A 235 14.70 -13.38 16.16
C LEU A 235 15.29 -12.64 14.96
N GLN A 236 16.09 -13.35 14.18
CA GLN A 236 16.62 -12.91 12.90
C GLN A 236 15.76 -13.42 11.76
N ARG A 237 15.14 -12.51 11.01
CA ARG A 237 14.33 -12.81 9.84
C ARG A 237 15.14 -12.74 8.57
N ILE A 238 15.06 -13.77 7.73
CA ILE A 238 15.58 -13.74 6.35
C ILE A 238 14.39 -13.66 5.39
N TYR A 239 14.41 -12.68 4.49
CA TYR A 239 13.40 -12.52 3.43
C TYR A 239 13.89 -13.10 2.11
N GLY A 240 13.00 -13.75 1.36
CA GLY A 240 13.25 -14.24 0.02
C GLY A 240 12.03 -14.08 -0.90
N THR A 241 12.22 -14.36 -2.18
CA THR A 241 11.16 -14.37 -3.18
C THR A 241 11.31 -15.59 -4.09
N ALA A 242 10.22 -16.11 -4.62
CA ALA A 242 10.20 -17.22 -5.56
C ALA A 242 9.12 -17.02 -6.64
N TRP A 243 9.46 -17.39 -7.88
CA TRP A 243 8.66 -17.17 -9.09
C TRP A 243 8.71 -18.40 -10.00
N PRO A 244 7.63 -18.68 -10.75
CA PRO A 244 7.56 -19.81 -11.68
C PRO A 244 8.63 -19.82 -12.77
N THR A 245 9.15 -18.64 -13.16
CA THR A 245 10.17 -18.46 -14.20
C THR A 245 11.25 -17.44 -13.83
N LYS A 246 12.37 -17.45 -14.57
CA LYS A 246 13.49 -16.50 -14.34
C LYS A 246 13.10 -15.11 -14.82
N GLU A 247 12.31 -15.06 -15.87
CA GLU A 247 11.77 -13.86 -16.48
C GLU A 247 10.90 -13.13 -15.45
N GLN A 248 9.98 -13.82 -14.77
CA GLN A 248 9.16 -13.22 -13.71
C GLN A 248 9.98 -12.75 -12.50
N LEU A 249 11.03 -13.50 -12.10
CA LEU A 249 11.96 -13.02 -11.08
C LEU A 249 12.69 -11.75 -11.52
N GLN A 250 13.09 -11.67 -12.80
CA GLN A 250 13.75 -10.49 -13.34
C GLN A 250 12.78 -9.30 -13.40
N GLU A 251 11.54 -9.50 -13.86
CA GLU A 251 10.48 -8.48 -13.82
C GLU A 251 10.25 -7.95 -12.41
N TYR A 252 10.21 -8.83 -11.40
CA TYR A 252 10.11 -8.42 -10.00
C TYR A 252 11.30 -7.57 -9.55
N LYS A 253 12.53 -7.97 -9.90
CA LYS A 253 13.74 -7.20 -9.60
C LYS A 253 13.75 -5.84 -10.30
N ASP A 254 13.30 -5.78 -11.55
CA ASP A 254 13.19 -4.56 -12.32
C ASP A 254 12.14 -3.61 -11.70
N ARG A 255 10.99 -4.16 -11.24
CA ARG A 255 9.99 -3.39 -10.48
C ARG A 255 10.57 -2.82 -9.18
N LEU A 256 11.36 -3.60 -8.43
CA LEU A 256 12.01 -3.11 -7.20
C LEU A 256 13.04 -2.01 -7.49
N ALA A 257 13.89 -2.20 -8.51
CA ALA A 257 14.88 -1.20 -8.90
C ALA A 257 14.20 0.10 -9.38
N GLU A 258 13.09 -0.03 -10.12
CA GLU A 258 12.30 1.12 -10.53
C GLU A 258 11.61 1.81 -9.34
N ALA A 259 11.10 1.05 -8.37
CA ALA A 259 10.55 1.61 -7.13
C ALA A 259 11.61 2.37 -6.30
N GLU A 260 12.82 1.83 -6.17
CA GLU A 260 13.94 2.51 -5.50
C GLU A 260 14.37 3.77 -6.26
N ARG A 261 14.37 3.73 -7.60
CA ARG A 261 14.60 4.91 -8.44
C ARG A 261 13.50 5.95 -8.24
N ARG A 262 12.27 5.54 -7.95
CA ARG A 262 11.15 6.48 -7.75
C ARG A 262 11.02 6.99 -6.34
N ASP A 263 11.66 6.34 -5.36
CA ASP A 263 11.50 6.64 -3.94
C ASP A 263 11.54 8.14 -3.63
N HIS A 264 10.43 8.66 -3.09
CA HIS A 264 10.27 10.08 -2.85
C HIS A 264 11.32 10.64 -1.89
N ARG A 265 11.92 9.84 -0.99
CA ARG A 265 12.94 10.31 -0.06
C ARG A 265 14.23 10.63 -0.80
N ARG A 266 14.61 9.77 -1.75
CA ARG A 266 15.77 9.98 -2.63
C ARG A 266 15.52 11.17 -3.56
N LEU A 267 14.39 11.16 -4.25
CA LEU A 267 14.03 12.25 -5.18
C LEU A 267 13.79 13.58 -4.47
N GLY A 268 13.25 13.55 -3.26
CA GLY A 268 13.00 14.74 -2.43
C GLY A 268 14.29 15.46 -2.06
N GLU A 269 15.37 14.72 -1.80
CA GLU A 269 16.72 15.28 -1.61
C GLU A 269 17.34 15.72 -2.94
N GLU A 270 17.30 14.88 -3.98
CA GLU A 270 17.91 15.17 -5.29
C GLU A 270 17.32 16.41 -5.97
N LEU A 271 16.02 16.66 -5.78
CA LEU A 271 15.29 17.78 -6.38
C LEU A 271 15.04 18.93 -5.40
N ASP A 272 15.63 18.89 -4.19
CA ASP A 272 15.47 19.92 -3.17
C ASP A 272 13.99 20.23 -2.83
N LEU A 273 13.18 19.18 -2.66
CA LEU A 273 11.75 19.32 -2.39
C LEU A 273 11.43 19.42 -0.90
N PHE A 274 12.04 18.56 -0.08
CA PHE A 274 11.79 18.52 1.36
C PHE A 274 12.92 17.80 2.09
N SER A 275 12.96 17.96 3.42
CA SER A 275 13.89 17.26 4.30
C SER A 275 13.26 16.88 5.64
N PHE A 276 13.98 16.06 6.42
CA PHE A 276 13.63 15.70 7.80
C PHE A 276 14.80 16.04 8.75
N PRO A 277 14.97 17.31 9.15
CA PRO A 277 16.06 17.71 10.03
C PRO A 277 15.98 17.04 11.40
N LYS A 278 17.08 16.43 11.85
CA LYS A 278 17.15 15.76 13.16
C LYS A 278 16.82 16.69 14.34
N THR A 279 17.05 17.98 14.19
CA THR A 279 16.77 19.01 15.19
C THR A 279 15.28 19.31 15.37
N ILE A 280 14.44 18.98 14.38
CA ILE A 280 12.98 19.18 14.44
C ILE A 280 12.29 17.93 15.02
N GLY A 281 12.73 16.76 14.57
CA GLY A 281 12.21 15.47 15.04
C GLY A 281 11.68 14.60 13.90
N PRO A 282 11.53 13.29 14.15
CA PRO A 282 11.14 12.35 13.11
C PRO A 282 9.65 12.51 12.75
N GLY A 283 9.32 12.30 11.47
CA GLY A 283 7.93 12.38 10.99
C GLY A 283 7.38 13.81 10.90
N LEU A 284 8.25 14.82 10.87
CA LEU A 284 7.90 16.23 10.72
C LEU A 284 8.63 16.80 9.49
N PRO A 285 8.04 16.70 8.29
CA PRO A 285 8.69 17.13 7.06
C PRO A 285 8.85 18.65 6.99
N VAL A 286 9.95 19.10 6.39
CA VAL A 286 10.19 20.50 6.04
C VAL A 286 10.20 20.64 4.53
N PHE A 287 9.19 21.29 3.96
CA PHE A 287 9.15 21.58 2.52
C PHE A 287 10.04 22.76 2.18
N HIS A 288 10.95 22.55 1.23
CA HIS A 288 11.86 23.56 0.69
C HIS A 288 11.15 24.38 -0.40
N PRO A 289 11.73 25.47 -0.93
CA PRO A 289 11.02 26.33 -1.89
C PRO A 289 10.42 25.58 -3.10
N LYS A 290 11.13 24.61 -3.69
CA LYS A 290 10.61 23.81 -4.81
C LYS A 290 9.44 22.91 -4.38
N GLY A 291 9.55 22.22 -3.24
CA GLY A 291 8.44 21.43 -2.70
C GLY A 291 7.25 22.29 -2.28
N GLY A 292 7.50 23.46 -1.70
CA GLY A 292 6.47 24.41 -1.31
C GLY A 292 5.66 24.96 -2.49
N ILE A 293 6.28 25.12 -3.66
CA ILE A 293 5.56 25.46 -4.90
C ILE A 293 4.58 24.35 -5.26
N ILE A 294 5.02 23.10 -5.34
CA ILE A 294 4.16 21.97 -5.69
C ILE A 294 3.01 21.86 -4.69
N LEU A 295 3.31 21.93 -3.38
CA LEU A 295 2.31 21.89 -2.32
C LEU A 295 1.26 23.01 -2.48
N ARG A 296 1.69 24.24 -2.77
CA ARG A 296 0.80 25.37 -3.02
C ARG A 296 -0.08 25.15 -4.26
N GLU A 297 0.47 24.62 -5.36
CA GLU A 297 -0.33 24.32 -6.56
C GLU A 297 -1.39 23.26 -6.27
N MET A 298 -1.03 22.22 -5.51
CA MET A 298 -1.97 21.18 -5.03
C MET A 298 -3.09 21.79 -4.18
N GLU A 299 -2.74 22.59 -3.17
CA GLU A 299 -3.70 23.24 -2.29
C GLU A 299 -4.64 24.20 -3.04
N ASN A 300 -4.09 25.03 -3.93
CA ASN A 300 -4.89 25.98 -4.70
C ASN A 300 -5.91 25.25 -5.58
N TYR A 301 -5.46 24.24 -6.31
CA TYR A 301 -6.31 23.44 -7.18
C TYR A 301 -7.45 22.79 -6.38
N VAL A 302 -7.11 22.10 -5.28
CA VAL A 302 -8.10 21.40 -4.46
C VAL A 302 -9.08 22.36 -3.80
N ARG A 303 -8.62 23.52 -3.34
CA ARG A 303 -9.49 24.55 -2.75
C ARG A 303 -10.52 25.03 -3.76
N GLU A 304 -10.08 25.39 -4.97
CA GLU A 304 -10.95 25.83 -6.07
C GLU A 304 -11.98 24.76 -6.41
N ARG A 305 -11.55 23.49 -6.51
CA ARG A 305 -12.44 22.37 -6.77
C ARG A 305 -13.46 22.14 -5.66
N HIS A 306 -13.06 22.16 -4.39
CA HIS A 306 -14.00 22.04 -3.27
C HIS A 306 -15.07 23.16 -3.30
N ILE A 307 -14.67 24.40 -3.55
CA ILE A 307 -15.62 25.52 -3.65
C ILE A 307 -16.58 25.32 -4.83
N ALA A 308 -16.08 24.87 -5.98
CA ALA A 308 -16.91 24.57 -7.15
C ALA A 308 -17.92 23.44 -6.89
N GLU A 309 -17.56 22.46 -6.06
CA GLU A 309 -18.42 21.34 -5.63
C GLU A 309 -19.35 21.72 -4.45
N GLY A 310 -19.40 22.99 -4.05
CA GLY A 310 -20.32 23.52 -3.04
C GLY A 310 -19.87 23.34 -1.59
N PHE A 311 -18.58 23.12 -1.34
CA PHE A 311 -18.02 23.12 0.01
C PHE A 311 -17.79 24.54 0.52
N GLN A 312 -18.01 24.72 1.82
CA GLN A 312 -17.69 25.96 2.54
C GLN A 312 -16.34 25.80 3.23
N TYR A 313 -15.39 26.67 2.87
CA TYR A 313 -14.07 26.68 3.47
C TYR A 313 -14.14 27.21 4.91
N VAL A 314 -13.65 26.42 5.86
CA VAL A 314 -13.57 26.77 7.28
C VAL A 314 -12.12 26.68 7.76
N LYS A 315 -11.86 27.15 8.98
CA LYS A 315 -10.54 27.01 9.63
C LYS A 315 -10.72 26.79 11.12
N THR A 316 -10.05 25.79 11.66
CA THR A 316 -10.14 25.41 13.06
C THR A 316 -8.78 25.41 13.78
N PRO A 317 -8.72 25.56 15.11
CA PRO A 317 -7.47 25.56 15.88
C PRO A 317 -6.69 24.22 15.80
N HIS A 318 -5.40 24.26 16.14
CA HIS A 318 -4.56 23.03 16.26
C HIS A 318 -4.66 22.36 17.63
N ILE A 319 -5.08 23.11 18.65
CA ILE A 319 -5.11 22.71 20.05
C ILE A 319 -6.52 22.94 20.61
N SER A 320 -7.00 22.03 21.46
CA SER A 320 -8.29 22.17 22.14
C SER A 320 -8.27 21.54 23.52
N LYS A 321 -9.28 21.85 24.35
CA LYS A 321 -9.48 21.20 25.64
C LYS A 321 -9.71 19.70 25.45
N GLU A 322 -9.17 18.90 26.37
CA GLU A 322 -9.31 17.44 26.36
C GLU A 322 -10.78 16.99 26.30
N ASP A 323 -11.68 17.73 26.97
CA ASP A 323 -13.14 17.46 26.99
C ASP A 323 -13.76 17.38 25.59
N LEU A 324 -13.27 18.14 24.60
CA LEU A 324 -13.75 18.06 23.23
C LEU A 324 -13.45 16.70 22.60
N PHE A 325 -12.26 16.15 22.88
CA PHE A 325 -11.84 14.84 22.39
C PHE A 325 -12.51 13.70 23.16
N TYR A 326 -12.86 13.93 24.43
CA TYR A 326 -13.72 13.02 25.17
C TYR A 326 -15.14 13.01 24.59
N THR A 327 -15.72 14.19 24.34
CA THR A 327 -17.07 14.34 23.77
C THR A 327 -17.16 13.69 22.39
N SER A 328 -16.17 13.88 21.53
CA SER A 328 -16.15 13.26 20.19
C SER A 328 -15.84 11.76 20.18
N GLY A 329 -15.38 11.18 21.30
CA GLY A 329 -15.00 9.77 21.38
C GLY A 329 -13.56 9.46 20.96
N HIS A 330 -12.79 10.44 20.45
CA HIS A 330 -11.40 10.24 20.08
C HIS A 330 -10.52 9.87 21.29
N LEU A 331 -10.74 10.48 22.45
CA LEU A 331 -9.95 10.12 23.63
C LEU A 331 -10.29 8.71 24.15
N PRO A 332 -11.57 8.32 24.34
CA PRO A 332 -11.92 6.96 24.74
C PRO A 332 -11.42 5.85 23.81
N TYR A 333 -11.44 6.08 22.48
CA TYR A 333 -11.21 5.01 21.49
C TYR A 333 -9.87 5.13 20.73
N TYR A 334 -9.19 6.28 20.80
CA TYR A 334 -7.99 6.58 20.01
C TYR A 334 -6.90 7.31 20.83
N ALA A 335 -6.94 7.26 22.17
CA ALA A 335 -5.95 7.92 23.03
C ALA A 335 -4.50 7.58 22.68
N ASP A 336 -4.21 6.31 22.36
CA ASP A 336 -2.86 5.84 22.05
C ASP A 336 -2.27 6.45 20.77
N GLY A 337 -3.12 6.96 19.87
CA GLY A 337 -2.72 7.67 18.66
C GLY A 337 -2.64 9.19 18.82
N MET A 338 -2.98 9.72 20.00
CA MET A 338 -2.97 11.16 20.27
C MET A 338 -1.71 11.55 21.05
N PHE A 339 -1.14 12.71 20.73
CA PHE A 339 -0.07 13.27 21.55
C PHE A 339 -0.52 13.48 23.01
N PRO A 340 0.41 13.34 23.97
CA PRO A 340 0.14 13.60 25.38
C PRO A 340 -0.46 15.00 25.62
N PRO A 341 -1.27 15.17 26.69
CA PRO A 341 -1.84 16.47 27.01
C PRO A 341 -0.77 17.45 27.48
N MET A 342 -0.95 18.72 27.12
CA MET A 342 -0.29 19.87 27.73
C MET A 342 -1.17 20.38 28.86
N GLU A 343 -0.62 20.59 30.05
CA GLU A 343 -1.38 21.07 31.21
C GLU A 343 -1.06 22.54 31.48
N GLU A 344 -2.09 23.37 31.55
CA GLU A 344 -2.03 24.80 31.85
C GLU A 344 -3.12 25.11 32.89
N GLU A 345 -2.76 25.63 34.08
CA GLU A 345 -3.70 25.97 35.16
C GLU A 345 -4.73 24.84 35.48
N SER A 346 -4.26 23.58 35.55
CA SER A 346 -5.09 22.38 35.76
C SER A 346 -6.10 22.06 34.64
N VAL A 347 -6.02 22.76 33.50
CA VAL A 347 -6.76 22.44 32.28
C VAL A 347 -5.85 21.68 31.32
N LYS A 348 -6.31 20.51 30.88
CA LYS A 348 -5.61 19.71 29.88
C LYS A 348 -6.01 20.14 28.48
N TYR A 349 -5.01 20.48 27.69
CA TYR A 349 -5.12 20.73 26.26
C TYR A 349 -4.43 19.63 25.46
N ARG A 350 -4.92 19.35 24.27
CA ARG A 350 -4.32 18.38 23.34
C ARG A 350 -4.22 18.95 21.95
N LEU A 351 -3.18 18.55 21.24
CA LEU A 351 -3.13 18.68 19.78
C LEU A 351 -4.23 17.82 19.16
N LYS A 352 -4.94 18.36 18.17
CA LYS A 352 -6.00 17.62 17.50
C LYS A 352 -5.43 16.47 16.66
N ALA A 353 -6.02 15.29 16.80
CA ALA A 353 -5.70 14.13 15.95
C ALA A 353 -6.63 14.01 14.72
N MET A 354 -7.78 14.69 14.75
CA MET A 354 -8.79 14.75 13.69
C MET A 354 -9.49 16.12 13.71
N ASN A 355 -10.03 16.58 12.57
CA ASN A 355 -10.70 17.89 12.48
C ASN A 355 -12.19 17.85 12.82
N CYS A 356 -12.84 16.68 12.70
CA CYS A 356 -14.28 16.50 12.89
C CYS A 356 -14.89 17.15 14.15
N PRO A 357 -14.26 17.09 15.36
CA PRO A 357 -14.88 17.65 16.56
C PRO A 357 -15.14 19.16 16.41
N MET A 358 -14.24 19.86 15.71
CA MET A 358 -14.33 21.31 15.53
C MET A 358 -15.32 21.69 14.42
N HIS A 359 -15.51 20.86 13.40
CA HIS A 359 -16.58 21.08 12.40
C HIS A 359 -17.97 20.93 13.03
N ASN A 360 -18.12 20.02 14.01
CA ASN A 360 -19.35 19.87 14.77
C ASN A 360 -19.67 21.11 15.63
N GLU A 361 -18.65 21.76 16.20
CA GLU A 361 -18.81 23.06 16.86
C GLU A 361 -19.35 24.13 15.90
N ILE A 362 -18.85 24.17 14.66
CA ILE A 362 -19.34 25.09 13.63
C ILE A 362 -20.79 24.76 13.29
N PHE A 363 -21.14 23.48 13.10
CA PHE A 363 -22.51 23.06 12.82
C PHE A 363 -23.47 23.55 13.92
N ARG A 364 -23.17 23.24 15.19
CA ARG A 364 -24.04 23.51 16.34
C ARG A 364 -24.05 24.98 16.82
N SER A 365 -23.16 25.82 16.29
CA SER A 365 -23.05 27.24 16.67
C SER A 365 -24.35 28.05 16.47
N ARG A 366 -25.25 27.57 15.61
CA ARG A 366 -26.60 28.13 15.41
C ARG A 366 -27.58 27.04 14.99
N GLY A 367 -28.88 27.34 15.10
CA GLY A 367 -29.94 26.49 14.55
C GLY A 367 -29.79 26.28 13.03
N ARG A 368 -30.12 25.08 12.58
CA ARG A 368 -30.05 24.64 11.18
C ARG A 368 -31.41 24.25 10.65
N SER A 369 -31.71 24.59 9.39
CA SER A 369 -32.91 24.14 8.68
C SER A 369 -32.56 23.02 7.68
N TYR A 370 -33.48 22.09 7.44
CA TYR A 370 -33.33 21.08 6.39
C TYR A 370 -33.04 21.68 5.00
N ARG A 371 -33.45 22.94 4.76
CA ARG A 371 -33.20 23.67 3.51
C ARG A 371 -31.74 24.09 3.33
N GLU A 372 -30.95 24.07 4.39
CA GLU A 372 -29.51 24.33 4.34
C GLU A 372 -28.71 23.05 4.02
N LEU A 373 -29.35 21.87 4.05
CA LEU A 373 -28.69 20.59 3.78
C LEU A 373 -28.86 20.21 2.30
N PRO A 374 -27.84 19.64 1.63
CA PRO A 374 -26.52 19.25 2.16
C PRO A 374 -25.63 20.43 2.57
N LEU A 375 -25.07 20.37 3.77
CA LEU A 375 -24.09 21.35 4.27
C LEU A 375 -22.72 20.71 4.31
N ARG A 376 -21.73 21.28 3.61
CA ARG A 376 -20.40 20.69 3.46
C ARG A 376 -19.34 21.65 3.98
N PHE A 377 -18.61 21.26 5.02
CA PHE A 377 -17.44 22.01 5.51
C PHE A 377 -16.16 21.36 5.02
N PHE A 378 -15.18 22.17 4.66
CA PHE A 378 -13.85 21.72 4.24
C PHE A 378 -12.76 22.62 4.81
N GLU A 379 -11.63 22.05 5.21
CA GLU A 379 -10.42 22.80 5.55
C GLU A 379 -9.15 22.04 5.16
N PHE A 380 -8.04 22.76 5.03
CA PHE A 380 -6.70 22.15 5.05
C PHE A 380 -6.29 21.95 6.52
N GLY A 381 -6.91 20.97 7.15
CA GLY A 381 -6.83 20.76 8.59
C GLY A 381 -5.59 19.97 8.97
N THR A 382 -4.60 20.65 9.55
CA THR A 382 -3.41 19.98 10.09
C THR A 382 -3.70 19.30 11.42
N VAL A 383 -3.47 18.00 11.46
CA VAL A 383 -3.63 17.13 12.64
C VAL A 383 -2.31 16.49 13.03
N TYR A 384 -2.26 15.97 14.26
CA TYR A 384 -1.06 15.39 14.85
C TYR A 384 -1.36 14.01 15.42
N ARG A 385 -0.62 13.00 14.96
CA ARG A 385 -0.74 11.61 15.41
C ARG A 385 0.57 11.17 16.05
N ASP A 386 0.48 10.56 17.23
CA ASP A 386 1.65 10.06 17.96
C ASP A 386 2.12 8.71 17.40
N GLU A 387 2.49 8.72 16.12
CA GLU A 387 3.00 7.54 15.43
C GLU A 387 4.35 7.11 16.04
N LYS A 388 4.47 5.81 16.33
CA LYS A 388 5.70 5.22 16.87
C LYS A 388 6.88 5.51 15.92
N SER A 389 8.03 5.87 16.47
CA SER A 389 9.18 6.26 15.63
C SER A 389 9.61 5.19 14.62
N GLY A 390 9.43 3.90 14.95
CA GLY A 390 9.79 2.76 14.09
C GLY A 390 8.87 2.55 12.88
N VAL A 391 7.71 3.19 12.82
CA VAL A 391 6.77 3.05 11.68
C VAL A 391 6.77 4.26 10.74
N LEU A 392 7.52 5.30 11.07
CA LEU A 392 7.61 6.50 10.23
C LEU A 392 8.34 6.20 8.92
N GLN A 393 7.80 6.70 7.81
CA GLN A 393 8.33 6.42 6.48
C GLN A 393 8.17 7.63 5.57
N GLY A 394 9.24 8.41 5.41
CA GLY A 394 9.27 9.58 4.53
C GLY A 394 8.03 10.47 4.71
N LEU A 395 7.35 10.79 3.61
CA LEU A 395 6.08 11.50 3.58
C LEU A 395 4.85 10.58 3.65
N THR A 396 5.01 9.27 3.45
CA THR A 396 3.87 8.33 3.41
C THR A 396 3.35 8.00 4.81
N ARG A 397 4.18 8.12 5.85
CA ARG A 397 3.77 7.98 7.26
C ARG A 397 4.53 8.96 8.15
N VAL A 398 3.83 10.00 8.60
CA VAL A 398 4.34 11.16 9.35
C VAL A 398 3.48 11.43 10.59
N ARG A 399 3.96 12.30 11.49
CA ARG A 399 3.24 12.70 12.72
C ARG A 399 2.40 13.95 12.54
N MET A 400 2.85 14.88 11.70
CA MET A 400 2.08 16.06 11.30
C MET A 400 1.52 15.81 9.91
N ILE A 401 0.20 15.94 9.78
CA ILE A 401 -0.51 15.62 8.54
C ILE A 401 -1.47 16.77 8.25
N THR A 402 -1.42 17.33 7.04
CA THR A 402 -2.42 18.28 6.57
C THR A 402 -3.38 17.58 5.63
N GLN A 403 -4.63 17.47 6.05
CA GLN A 403 -5.65 16.78 5.29
C GLN A 403 -6.55 17.78 4.58
N ASP A 404 -6.97 17.44 3.37
CA ASP A 404 -8.04 18.12 2.65
C ASP A 404 -9.40 17.62 3.21
N ASP A 405 -9.55 17.76 4.52
CA ASP A 405 -10.58 17.09 5.30
C ASP A 405 -11.92 17.82 5.18
N SER A 406 -12.99 17.04 5.12
CA SER A 406 -14.33 17.58 4.97
C SER A 406 -15.40 16.73 5.62
N HIS A 407 -16.46 17.43 6.02
CA HIS A 407 -17.57 16.87 6.75
C HIS A 407 -18.87 17.37 6.13
N SER A 408 -19.64 16.44 5.58
CA SER A 408 -20.95 16.70 5.01
C SER A 408 -22.04 16.32 6.01
N TYR A 409 -22.99 17.23 6.21
CA TYR A 409 -24.19 17.02 7.03
C TYR A 409 -25.39 16.97 6.10
N VAL A 410 -26.12 15.86 6.15
CA VAL A 410 -27.22 15.59 5.21
C VAL A 410 -28.41 14.99 5.94
N THR A 411 -29.58 15.09 5.34
CA THR A 411 -30.74 14.28 5.75
C THR A 411 -30.51 12.81 5.37
N LYS A 412 -31.25 11.88 5.98
CA LYS A 412 -31.14 10.44 5.65
C LYS A 412 -31.43 10.19 4.17
N GLU A 413 -32.43 10.88 3.63
CA GLU A 413 -32.87 10.77 2.23
C GLU A 413 -31.81 11.32 1.26
N GLN A 414 -30.99 12.29 1.69
CA GLN A 414 -29.92 12.87 0.88
C GLN A 414 -28.63 12.05 0.92
N ALA A 415 -28.44 11.16 1.89
CA ALA A 415 -27.16 10.48 2.13
C ALA A 415 -26.65 9.67 0.92
N PRO A 416 -27.47 8.87 0.20
CA PRO A 416 -27.01 8.19 -1.01
C PRO A 416 -26.55 9.14 -2.12
N GLY A 417 -27.22 10.29 -2.26
CA GLY A 417 -26.85 11.34 -3.21
C GLY A 417 -25.50 11.97 -2.86
N GLU A 418 -25.25 12.19 -1.57
CA GLU A 418 -23.99 12.77 -1.10
C GLU A 418 -22.80 11.82 -1.25
N VAL A 419 -22.96 10.53 -0.90
CA VAL A 419 -21.89 9.53 -1.13
C VAL A 419 -21.50 9.49 -2.61
N ARG A 420 -22.49 9.49 -3.52
CA ARG A 420 -22.24 9.49 -4.97
C ARG A 420 -21.51 10.73 -5.44
N HIS A 421 -21.91 11.90 -4.93
CA HIS A 421 -21.24 13.17 -5.21
C HIS A 421 -19.77 13.13 -4.76
N LEU A 422 -19.52 12.72 -3.52
CA LEU A 422 -18.17 12.64 -2.94
C LEU A 422 -17.26 11.67 -3.71
N LEU A 423 -17.76 10.48 -4.03
CA LEU A 423 -17.00 9.46 -4.75
C LEU A 423 -16.64 9.92 -6.17
N ASN A 424 -17.59 10.50 -6.90
CA ASN A 424 -17.32 11.06 -8.22
C ASN A 424 -16.33 12.23 -8.17
N PHE A 425 -16.44 13.08 -7.15
CA PHE A 425 -15.49 14.17 -6.94
C PHE A 425 -14.07 13.63 -6.69
N MET A 426 -13.91 12.63 -5.82
CA MET A 426 -12.61 11.99 -5.57
C MET A 426 -11.99 11.42 -6.86
N LEU A 427 -12.76 10.62 -7.60
CA LEU A 427 -12.27 9.99 -8.83
C LEU A 427 -11.90 11.03 -9.90
N SER A 428 -12.69 12.09 -10.06
CA SER A 428 -12.34 13.19 -10.95
C SER A 428 -11.05 13.87 -10.49
N LEU A 429 -10.96 14.24 -9.21
CA LEU A 429 -9.81 14.96 -8.66
C LEU A 429 -8.51 14.17 -8.85
N LEU A 430 -8.51 12.85 -8.59
CA LEU A 430 -7.34 12.01 -8.78
C LEU A 430 -6.93 11.88 -10.26
N ARG A 431 -7.89 11.86 -11.20
CA ARG A 431 -7.62 11.87 -12.65
C ARG A 431 -6.94 13.14 -13.11
N ASP A 432 -7.29 14.28 -12.54
CA ASP A 432 -6.65 15.56 -12.86
C ASP A 432 -5.16 15.56 -12.47
N PHE A 433 -4.75 14.71 -11.53
CA PHE A 433 -3.34 14.48 -11.15
C PHE A 433 -2.71 13.25 -11.83
N GLY A 434 -3.34 12.71 -12.87
CA GLY A 434 -2.78 11.64 -13.69
C GLY A 434 -3.00 10.22 -13.18
N MET A 435 -3.75 10.04 -12.08
CA MET A 435 -4.10 8.70 -11.58
C MET A 435 -5.44 8.26 -12.19
N SER A 436 -5.50 7.09 -12.82
CA SER A 436 -6.71 6.64 -13.53
C SER A 436 -7.07 5.16 -13.34
N ASP A 437 -6.16 4.34 -12.83
CA ASP A 437 -6.43 2.94 -12.46
C ASP A 437 -6.85 2.88 -11.00
N PHE A 438 -8.15 2.61 -10.79
CA PHE A 438 -8.79 2.60 -9.49
C PHE A 438 -9.54 1.30 -9.24
N TYR A 439 -9.60 0.92 -7.97
CA TYR A 439 -10.63 0.03 -7.45
C TYR A 439 -11.13 0.57 -6.10
N LEU A 440 -12.25 0.04 -5.62
CA LEU A 440 -12.89 0.46 -4.39
C LEU A 440 -12.79 -0.66 -3.36
N GLU A 441 -12.60 -0.28 -2.10
CA GLU A 441 -12.72 -1.19 -0.97
C GLU A 441 -13.90 -0.76 -0.09
N LEU A 442 -14.79 -1.70 0.21
CA LEU A 442 -15.89 -1.50 1.16
C LEU A 442 -15.51 -2.10 2.51
N SER A 443 -15.15 -1.22 3.45
CA SER A 443 -14.79 -1.67 4.78
C SER A 443 -16.00 -1.71 5.71
N THR A 444 -16.22 -2.87 6.32
CA THR A 444 -17.34 -3.16 7.24
C THR A 444 -16.82 -3.51 8.64
N ARG A 445 -17.70 -3.63 9.63
CA ARG A 445 -17.33 -4.02 11.01
C ARG A 445 -17.04 -5.52 11.11
N ASP A 446 -16.21 -5.90 12.09
CA ASP A 446 -16.12 -7.30 12.50
C ASP A 446 -17.41 -7.70 13.23
N THR A 447 -17.99 -8.82 12.82
CA THR A 447 -19.19 -9.40 13.45
C THR A 447 -18.86 -10.48 14.48
N GLU A 448 -17.60 -10.90 14.52
CA GLU A 448 -17.06 -12.01 15.33
C GLU A 448 -15.69 -11.63 15.93
N GLY A 449 -15.24 -12.36 16.96
CA GLY A 449 -13.94 -12.16 17.60
C GLY A 449 -13.85 -11.01 18.63
N GLU A 450 -12.66 -10.80 19.20
CA GLU A 450 -12.41 -9.86 20.30
C GLU A 450 -12.65 -8.37 19.94
N LYS A 451 -12.67 -8.04 18.64
CA LYS A 451 -12.81 -6.66 18.15
C LYS A 451 -14.26 -6.25 17.88
N LYS A 452 -15.23 -7.17 18.00
CA LYS A 452 -16.65 -6.87 17.77
C LYS A 452 -17.16 -5.72 18.64
N ASP A 453 -16.76 -5.69 19.91
CA ASP A 453 -17.20 -4.68 20.88
C ASP A 453 -16.56 -3.29 20.66
N LYS A 454 -15.64 -3.17 19.70
CA LYS A 454 -15.03 -1.87 19.32
C LYS A 454 -16.00 -1.01 18.52
N PHE A 455 -16.95 -1.60 17.81
CA PHE A 455 -17.83 -0.89 16.89
C PHE A 455 -19.09 -0.38 17.60
N ILE A 456 -19.44 0.88 17.37
CA ILE A 456 -20.64 1.52 17.92
C ILE A 456 -21.70 1.73 16.84
N GLY A 457 -22.92 2.03 17.28
CA GLY A 457 -24.10 2.10 16.40
C GLY A 457 -24.93 0.82 16.46
N THR A 458 -26.19 0.95 16.03
CA THR A 458 -27.15 -0.15 15.96
C THR A 458 -26.92 -1.03 14.74
N ASP A 459 -27.41 -2.26 14.77
CA ASP A 459 -27.29 -3.18 13.63
C ASP A 459 -27.99 -2.63 12.38
N GLU A 460 -29.14 -1.97 12.57
CA GLU A 460 -29.88 -1.31 11.50
C GLU A 460 -29.09 -0.16 10.87
N GLN A 461 -28.38 0.65 11.66
CA GLN A 461 -27.52 1.71 11.12
C GLN A 461 -26.39 1.15 10.26
N TRP A 462 -25.77 0.06 10.70
CA TRP A 462 -24.71 -0.61 9.94
C TRP A 462 -25.22 -1.23 8.65
N GLU A 463 -26.37 -1.91 8.69
CA GLU A 463 -27.00 -2.49 7.51
C GLU A 463 -27.39 -1.41 6.49
N GLU A 464 -28.09 -0.37 6.91
CA GLU A 464 -28.53 0.74 6.06
C GLU A 464 -27.34 1.45 5.40
N ALA A 465 -26.34 1.87 6.19
CA ALA A 465 -25.19 2.59 5.66
C ALA A 465 -24.32 1.72 4.74
N THR A 466 -24.12 0.45 5.09
CA THR A 466 -23.33 -0.48 4.25
C THR A 466 -24.02 -0.72 2.92
N ALA A 467 -25.34 -0.92 2.92
CA ALA A 467 -26.12 -1.09 1.68
C ALA A 467 -26.04 0.17 0.78
N ILE A 468 -26.14 1.37 1.36
CA ILE A 468 -25.99 2.62 0.62
C ILE A 468 -24.59 2.74 0.00
N LEU A 469 -23.54 2.45 0.78
CA LEU A 469 -22.16 2.52 0.30
C LEU A 469 -21.92 1.49 -0.82
N GLN A 470 -22.36 0.24 -0.63
CA GLN A 470 -22.23 -0.81 -1.62
C GLN A 470 -22.92 -0.44 -2.93
N GLN A 471 -24.20 -0.04 -2.87
CA GLN A 471 -24.96 0.34 -4.06
C GLN A 471 -24.27 1.47 -4.83
N VAL A 472 -23.84 2.52 -4.14
CA VAL A 472 -23.19 3.67 -4.80
C VAL A 472 -21.83 3.30 -5.37
N ALA A 473 -21.08 2.41 -4.72
CA ALA A 473 -19.81 1.91 -5.22
C ALA A 473 -20.01 1.08 -6.50
N GLU A 474 -20.96 0.15 -6.52
CA GLU A 474 -21.29 -0.68 -7.68
C GLU A 474 -21.77 0.15 -8.89
N GLU A 475 -22.51 1.23 -8.64
CA GLU A 475 -22.95 2.17 -9.70
C GLU A 475 -21.77 2.85 -10.45
N THR A 476 -20.56 2.89 -9.87
CA THR A 476 -19.38 3.44 -10.55
C THR A 476 -18.84 2.53 -11.66
N GLY A 477 -19.18 1.24 -11.63
CA GLY A 477 -18.60 0.21 -12.51
C GLY A 477 -17.14 -0.15 -12.19
N LEU A 478 -16.58 0.35 -11.08
CA LEU A 478 -15.28 -0.07 -10.58
C LEU A 478 -15.39 -1.38 -9.81
N ASP A 479 -14.28 -2.12 -9.75
CA ASP A 479 -14.18 -3.32 -8.90
C ASP A 479 -14.35 -2.93 -7.42
N LEU A 480 -15.16 -3.71 -6.70
CA LEU A 480 -15.50 -3.48 -5.30
C LEU A 480 -15.05 -4.67 -4.46
N VAL A 481 -13.98 -4.47 -3.70
CA VAL A 481 -13.37 -5.49 -2.86
C VAL A 481 -13.90 -5.37 -1.43
N PRO A 482 -14.37 -6.45 -0.79
CA PRO A 482 -14.77 -6.42 0.61
C PRO A 482 -13.55 -6.32 1.54
N ASP A 483 -13.64 -5.46 2.56
CA ASP A 483 -12.60 -5.26 3.59
C ASP A 483 -13.21 -5.40 5.00
N PRO A 484 -13.62 -6.62 5.41
CA PRO A 484 -14.22 -6.86 6.72
C PRO A 484 -13.24 -6.51 7.85
N GLY A 485 -13.72 -5.78 8.85
CA GLY A 485 -12.91 -5.29 9.98
C GLY A 485 -12.14 -4.00 9.71
N GLY A 486 -12.06 -3.54 8.47
CA GLY A 486 -11.35 -2.32 8.09
C GLY A 486 -12.09 -1.01 8.40
N ALA A 487 -13.35 -1.09 8.84
CA ALA A 487 -14.17 0.09 9.14
C ALA A 487 -13.64 0.93 10.30
N ALA A 488 -14.05 2.20 10.35
CA ALA A 488 -13.88 3.01 11.55
C ALA A 488 -14.79 2.47 12.66
N PHE A 489 -14.47 2.78 13.92
CA PHE A 489 -15.27 2.30 15.05
C PHE A 489 -16.72 2.82 15.02
N TYR A 490 -16.98 3.92 14.31
CA TYR A 490 -18.27 4.62 14.29
C TYR A 490 -19.09 4.43 13.00
N GLY A 491 -18.62 3.67 12.02
CA GLY A 491 -19.36 3.45 10.78
C GLY A 491 -18.53 2.86 9.62
N PRO A 492 -19.22 2.36 8.56
CA PRO A 492 -18.58 1.79 7.39
C PRO A 492 -17.97 2.86 6.48
N LYS A 493 -17.05 2.45 5.60
CA LYS A 493 -16.38 3.36 4.66
C LYS A 493 -16.15 2.74 3.29
N ILE A 494 -16.10 3.59 2.28
CA ILE A 494 -15.50 3.29 0.97
C ILE A 494 -14.13 3.93 0.94
N SER A 495 -13.12 3.17 0.53
CA SER A 495 -11.77 3.69 0.23
C SER A 495 -11.50 3.61 -1.26
N VAL A 496 -10.94 4.68 -1.83
CA VAL A 496 -10.47 4.69 -3.22
C VAL A 496 -9.01 4.26 -3.24
N GLN A 497 -8.76 3.14 -3.89
CA GLN A 497 -7.44 2.58 -4.09
C GLN A 497 -6.96 2.96 -5.48
N ALA A 498 -5.81 3.62 -5.58
CA ALA A 498 -5.24 4.08 -6.85
C ALA A 498 -3.90 3.40 -7.10
N LYS A 499 -3.70 2.90 -8.33
CA LYS A 499 -2.39 2.38 -8.74
C LYS A 499 -1.52 3.50 -9.28
N ASP A 500 -0.25 3.51 -8.88
CA ASP A 500 0.75 4.41 -9.45
C ASP A 500 1.29 3.90 -10.79
N ALA A 501 2.21 4.67 -11.40
CA ALA A 501 2.77 4.37 -12.72
C ALA A 501 3.58 3.07 -12.81
N ILE A 502 3.87 2.41 -11.68
CA ILE A 502 4.57 1.11 -11.63
C ILE A 502 3.70 0.01 -11.01
N GLY A 503 2.39 0.25 -10.88
CA GLY A 503 1.39 -0.72 -10.45
C GLY A 503 1.28 -0.92 -8.94
N ARG A 504 1.91 -0.08 -8.11
CA ARG A 504 1.71 -0.16 -6.65
C ARG A 504 0.40 0.52 -6.27
N THR A 505 -0.35 -0.14 -5.40
CA THR A 505 -1.62 0.36 -4.89
C THR A 505 -1.40 1.28 -3.70
N TRP A 506 -2.14 2.39 -3.70
CA TRP A 506 -2.21 3.31 -2.59
C TRP A 506 -3.65 3.65 -2.24
N GLN A 507 -3.98 3.56 -0.96
CA GLN A 507 -5.21 4.12 -0.43
C GLN A 507 -5.13 5.65 -0.43
N MET A 508 -5.92 6.29 -1.28
CA MET A 508 -5.90 7.74 -1.50
C MET A 508 -7.03 8.45 -0.75
N SER A 509 -8.27 8.09 -1.09
CA SER A 509 -9.47 8.81 -0.64
C SER A 509 -10.35 7.93 0.22
N THR A 510 -11.18 8.56 1.07
CA THR A 510 -12.18 7.82 1.85
C THR A 510 -13.48 8.59 1.98
N VAL A 511 -14.61 7.87 1.91
CA VAL A 511 -15.96 8.33 2.28
C VAL A 511 -16.43 7.47 3.43
N GLN A 512 -16.77 8.05 4.58
CA GLN A 512 -17.06 7.29 5.81
C GLN A 512 -18.30 7.82 6.51
N TYR A 513 -19.21 6.94 6.91
CA TYR A 513 -20.34 7.30 7.78
C TYR A 513 -19.87 7.46 9.23
N ASP A 514 -20.49 8.38 9.97
CA ASP A 514 -20.29 8.52 11.43
C ASP A 514 -21.63 8.57 12.16
N PHE A 515 -21.92 7.51 12.91
CA PHE A 515 -23.11 7.36 13.76
C PHE A 515 -22.94 7.95 15.17
N ASN A 516 -21.73 8.38 15.51
CA ASN A 516 -21.30 8.68 16.87
C ASN A 516 -21.32 10.18 17.16
N GLN A 517 -20.69 10.97 16.31
CA GLN A 517 -20.47 12.38 16.56
C GLN A 517 -21.76 13.21 16.51
N PRO A 518 -22.69 13.01 15.56
CA PRO A 518 -23.97 13.72 15.59
C PRO A 518 -24.68 13.59 16.94
N ALA A 519 -24.81 12.35 17.44
CA ALA A 519 -25.44 12.07 18.73
C ALA A 519 -24.67 12.67 19.91
N ARG A 520 -23.34 12.49 19.98
CA ARG A 520 -22.52 12.95 21.11
C ARG A 520 -22.41 14.48 21.21
N PHE A 521 -22.51 15.18 20.09
CA PHE A 521 -22.55 16.64 20.06
C PHE A 521 -23.95 17.23 20.17
N GLY A 522 -25.00 16.39 20.11
CA GLY A 522 -26.39 16.82 20.07
C GLY A 522 -26.70 17.65 18.82
N LEU A 523 -26.21 17.22 17.66
CA LEU A 523 -26.42 17.93 16.40
C LEU A 523 -27.87 17.74 15.94
N GLU A 524 -28.55 18.85 15.67
CA GLU A 524 -29.95 18.84 15.24
C GLU A 524 -30.17 19.85 14.10
N TYR A 525 -31.12 19.52 13.21
CA TYR A 525 -31.71 20.47 12.28
C TYR A 525 -33.25 20.43 12.38
N GLN A 526 -33.90 21.52 11.98
CA GLN A 526 -35.35 21.58 11.86
C GLN A 526 -35.80 20.99 10.52
N ALA A 527 -36.54 19.89 10.58
CA ALA A 527 -37.11 19.20 9.44
C ALA A 527 -38.32 19.93 8.85
N ALA A 528 -38.78 19.49 7.66
CA ALA A 528 -39.88 20.13 6.94
C ALA A 528 -41.22 20.06 7.69
N ASP A 529 -41.41 19.05 8.53
CA ASP A 529 -42.57 18.86 9.40
C ASP A 529 -42.48 19.62 10.73
N GLY A 530 -41.39 20.38 10.94
CA GLY A 530 -41.14 21.15 12.15
C GLY A 530 -40.47 20.35 13.28
N THR A 531 -40.28 19.04 13.14
CA THR A 531 -39.53 18.24 14.12
C THR A 531 -38.04 18.57 14.11
N ARG A 532 -37.35 18.23 15.20
CA ARG A 532 -35.90 18.24 15.25
C ARG A 532 -35.38 16.85 14.91
N GLN A 533 -34.44 16.80 13.97
CA GLN A 533 -33.86 15.57 13.47
C GLN A 533 -32.34 15.66 13.54
N GLU A 534 -31.70 14.52 13.79
CA GLU A 534 -30.25 14.39 13.75
C GLU A 534 -29.76 14.30 12.28
N PRO A 535 -28.72 15.04 11.87
CA PRO A 535 -28.15 14.90 10.54
C PRO A 535 -27.29 13.63 10.44
N VAL A 536 -27.28 13.02 9.25
CA VAL A 536 -26.24 12.06 8.88
C VAL A 536 -24.95 12.84 8.63
N MET A 537 -23.86 12.40 9.25
CA MET A 537 -22.53 12.97 9.06
C MET A 537 -21.67 12.02 8.22
N ILE A 538 -21.07 12.56 7.16
CA ILE A 538 -20.18 11.83 6.25
C ILE A 538 -18.82 12.52 6.25
N HIS A 539 -17.79 11.78 6.64
CA HIS A 539 -16.40 12.19 6.57
C HIS A 539 -15.87 11.93 5.17
N SER A 540 -15.09 12.86 4.64
CA SER A 540 -14.32 12.58 3.44
C SER A 540 -13.03 13.36 3.35
N ALA A 541 -11.99 12.70 2.83
CA ALA A 541 -10.73 13.30 2.41
C ALA A 541 -10.43 12.78 1.00
N LYS A 542 -10.02 13.66 0.08
CA LYS A 542 -9.89 13.30 -1.35
C LYS A 542 -8.45 12.89 -1.64
N PHE A 543 -7.47 13.61 -1.13
CA PHE A 543 -6.07 13.15 -1.15
C PHE A 543 -5.68 12.30 0.06
N GLY A 544 -6.50 12.35 1.11
CA GLY A 544 -6.14 11.82 2.41
C GLY A 544 -5.28 12.83 3.14
N SER A 545 -3.98 12.89 2.82
CA SER A 545 -3.11 13.98 3.27
C SER A 545 -2.25 14.54 2.16
N LEU A 546 -1.95 15.83 2.25
CA LEU A 546 -1.09 16.52 1.31
C LEU A 546 0.32 15.94 1.31
N GLU A 547 0.87 15.61 2.48
CA GLU A 547 2.21 15.02 2.58
C GLU A 547 2.27 13.66 1.87
N ARG A 548 1.32 12.76 2.18
CA ARG A 548 1.28 11.43 1.58
C ARG A 548 1.07 11.52 0.08
N PHE A 549 0.10 12.32 -0.35
CA PHE A 549 -0.20 12.48 -1.76
C PHE A 549 0.96 13.12 -2.52
N PHE A 550 1.67 14.09 -1.93
CA PHE A 550 2.91 14.64 -2.48
C PHE A 550 3.95 13.53 -2.71
N GLY A 551 4.21 12.69 -1.69
CA GLY A 551 5.15 11.57 -1.81
C GLY A 551 4.75 10.60 -2.93
N VAL A 552 3.46 10.27 -3.02
CA VAL A 552 2.91 9.41 -4.08
C VAL A 552 3.07 10.06 -5.46
N LEU A 553 2.81 11.36 -5.60
CA LEU A 553 3.00 12.08 -6.86
C LEU A 553 4.47 12.15 -7.27
N THR A 554 5.38 12.39 -6.33
CA THR A 554 6.83 12.35 -6.60
C THR A 554 7.23 10.98 -7.18
N GLU A 555 6.72 9.89 -6.61
CA GLU A 555 6.98 8.52 -7.08
C GLU A 555 6.29 8.21 -8.43
N HIS A 556 5.03 8.60 -8.57
CA HIS A 556 4.22 8.41 -9.77
C HIS A 556 4.90 9.05 -11.00
N TYR A 557 5.44 10.26 -10.85
CA TYR A 557 6.15 10.97 -11.92
C TYR A 557 7.66 10.72 -11.94
N ALA A 558 8.20 9.91 -11.04
CA ALA A 558 9.65 9.77 -10.84
C ALA A 558 10.37 11.14 -10.73
N GLY A 559 9.71 12.13 -10.10
CA GLY A 559 10.18 13.51 -9.97
C GLY A 559 10.06 14.39 -11.22
N ALA A 560 9.63 13.84 -12.37
CA ALA A 560 9.39 14.59 -13.60
C ALA A 560 7.94 15.10 -13.64
N PHE A 561 7.60 16.02 -12.74
CA PHE A 561 6.22 16.51 -12.58
C PHE A 561 5.65 17.11 -13.89
N PRO A 562 4.32 17.01 -14.13
CA PRO A 562 3.63 17.75 -15.18
C PRO A 562 3.96 19.23 -15.16
N ALA A 563 3.91 19.88 -16.32
CA ALA A 563 4.32 21.27 -16.44
C ALA A 563 3.59 22.20 -15.47
N TRP A 564 2.29 21.98 -15.23
CA TRP A 564 1.52 22.82 -14.32
C TRP A 564 1.90 22.65 -12.83
N LEU A 565 2.44 21.49 -12.43
CA LEU A 565 2.93 21.22 -11.07
C LEU A 565 4.43 21.51 -10.90
N ALA A 566 5.22 21.40 -11.96
CA ALA A 566 6.67 21.46 -11.90
C ALA A 566 7.18 22.71 -11.17
N PRO A 567 8.09 22.59 -10.19
CA PRO A 567 8.55 23.73 -9.40
C PRO A 567 9.31 24.75 -10.26
N VAL A 568 10.05 24.24 -11.25
CA VAL A 568 10.63 25.00 -12.35
C VAL A 568 10.01 24.49 -13.64
N GLN A 569 9.27 25.35 -14.34
CA GLN A 569 8.57 24.97 -15.58
C GLN A 569 9.48 25.14 -16.79
N VAL A 570 10.31 26.19 -16.76
CA VAL A 570 11.23 26.54 -17.85
C VAL A 570 12.62 26.83 -17.30
N ILE A 571 13.66 26.25 -17.90
CA ILE A 571 15.06 26.62 -17.67
C ILE A 571 15.63 27.23 -18.95
N GLY A 572 16.03 28.50 -18.90
CA GLY A 572 16.77 29.17 -19.96
C GLY A 572 18.27 28.89 -19.86
N ILE A 573 18.89 28.38 -20.93
CA ILE A 573 20.32 28.08 -21.01
C ILE A 573 20.96 28.91 -22.15
N PRO A 574 21.73 29.95 -21.82
CA PRO A 574 22.45 30.72 -22.83
C PRO A 574 23.63 29.90 -23.38
N VAL A 575 23.83 29.93 -24.70
CA VAL A 575 24.99 29.28 -25.35
C VAL A 575 26.30 29.96 -24.93
N ALA A 576 26.26 31.26 -24.65
CA ALA A 576 27.35 32.07 -24.15
C ALA A 576 26.81 33.22 -23.28
N GLU A 577 27.64 33.79 -22.41
CA GLU A 577 27.28 34.87 -21.48
C GLU A 577 26.63 36.09 -22.17
N ALA A 578 27.00 36.36 -23.43
CA ALA A 578 26.42 37.42 -24.24
C ALA A 578 24.90 37.29 -24.49
N PHE A 579 24.31 36.11 -24.25
CA PHE A 579 22.88 35.85 -24.43
C PHE A 579 22.09 35.78 -23.11
N ASN A 580 22.72 36.10 -21.98
CA ASN A 580 22.04 36.13 -20.67
C ASN A 580 20.87 37.11 -20.68
N ASP A 581 21.10 38.37 -21.11
CA ASP A 581 20.07 39.41 -21.13
C ASP A 581 18.90 39.03 -22.06
N TYR A 582 19.20 38.43 -23.21
CA TYR A 582 18.18 37.96 -24.15
C TYR A 582 17.25 36.91 -23.52
N LEU A 583 17.80 35.91 -22.83
CA LEU A 583 16.99 34.94 -22.10
C LEU A 583 16.29 35.53 -20.88
N ALA A 584 16.87 36.55 -20.24
CA ALA A 584 16.23 37.27 -19.13
C ALA A 584 14.97 38.02 -19.61
N GLU A 585 15.00 38.62 -20.80
CA GLU A 585 13.83 39.25 -21.43
C GLU A 585 12.72 38.23 -21.74
N ILE A 586 13.08 37.07 -22.31
CA ILE A 586 12.13 35.97 -22.55
C ILE A 586 11.53 35.46 -21.24
N ALA A 587 12.38 35.28 -20.21
CA ALA A 587 11.94 34.86 -18.89
C ALA A 587 10.99 35.90 -18.25
N ALA A 588 11.20 37.20 -18.48
CA ALA A 588 10.29 38.24 -18.01
C ALA A 588 8.91 38.15 -18.69
N LYS A 589 8.86 37.88 -20.01
CA LYS A 589 7.59 37.63 -20.73
C LYS A 589 6.84 36.44 -20.13
N LEU A 590 7.54 35.32 -19.90
CA LEU A 590 6.95 34.12 -19.31
C LEU A 590 6.45 34.35 -17.87
N ARG A 591 7.23 35.04 -17.03
CA ARG A 591 6.83 35.37 -15.66
C ARG A 591 5.60 36.27 -15.60
N ALA A 592 5.43 37.19 -16.56
CA ALA A 592 4.24 38.03 -16.66
C ALA A 592 2.95 37.20 -16.90
N GLU A 593 3.08 36.03 -17.53
CA GLU A 593 1.98 35.08 -17.75
C GLU A 593 1.80 34.07 -16.59
N GLY A 594 2.59 34.21 -15.52
CA GLY A 594 2.55 33.33 -14.33
C GLY A 594 3.43 32.08 -14.42
N ILE A 595 4.31 31.99 -15.42
CA ILE A 595 5.19 30.82 -15.61
C ILE A 595 6.43 30.92 -14.70
N ARG A 596 6.78 29.80 -14.07
CA ARG A 596 7.95 29.64 -13.20
C ARG A 596 9.20 29.36 -14.04
N VAL A 597 10.03 30.38 -14.19
CA VAL A 597 11.22 30.35 -15.07
C VAL A 597 12.49 30.67 -14.31
N GLU A 598 13.52 29.87 -14.55
CA GLU A 598 14.91 30.11 -14.13
C GLU A 598 15.81 30.29 -15.36
N VAL A 599 16.86 31.11 -15.23
CA VAL A 599 17.89 31.29 -16.27
C VAL A 599 19.23 30.88 -15.67
N ASP A 600 19.93 29.95 -16.31
CA ASP A 600 21.24 29.47 -15.88
C ASP A 600 22.34 30.45 -16.32
N GLU A 601 22.58 31.46 -15.49
CA GLU A 601 23.65 32.46 -15.66
C GLU A 601 25.02 31.97 -15.14
N SER A 602 25.15 30.70 -14.75
CA SER A 602 26.41 30.18 -14.22
C SER A 602 27.53 30.21 -15.26
N THR A 603 28.78 30.17 -14.81
CA THR A 603 29.97 30.09 -15.68
C THR A 603 30.30 28.64 -16.11
N ASP A 604 29.38 27.71 -15.87
CA ASP A 604 29.55 26.31 -16.27
C ASP A 604 29.58 26.15 -17.80
N ARG A 605 30.34 25.16 -18.27
CA ARG A 605 30.36 24.80 -19.69
C ARG A 605 28.97 24.34 -20.14
N PHE A 606 28.57 24.71 -21.35
CA PHE A 606 27.25 24.38 -21.91
C PHE A 606 26.80 22.91 -21.72
N PRO A 607 27.62 21.87 -21.95
CA PRO A 607 27.21 20.48 -21.69
C PRO A 607 26.89 20.19 -20.22
N LYS A 608 27.55 20.87 -19.28
CA LYS A 608 27.27 20.77 -17.84
C LYS A 608 25.94 21.43 -17.52
N LYS A 609 25.63 22.60 -18.09
CA LYS A 609 24.32 23.27 -17.95
C LYS A 609 23.17 22.37 -18.44
N ILE A 610 23.31 21.79 -19.63
CA ILE A 610 22.31 20.85 -20.20
C ILE A 610 22.10 19.65 -19.28
N ARG A 611 23.19 19.06 -18.75
CA ARG A 611 23.10 17.94 -17.81
C ARG A 611 22.44 18.34 -16.49
N ASN A 612 22.72 19.53 -15.96
CA ASN A 612 22.10 20.02 -14.74
C ASN A 612 20.59 20.22 -14.96
N ALA A 613 20.19 20.86 -16.06
CA ALA A 613 18.77 21.03 -16.41
C ALA A 613 18.03 19.69 -16.60
N ALA A 614 18.69 18.68 -17.18
CA ALA A 614 18.12 17.33 -17.28
C ALA A 614 17.91 16.67 -15.91
N LYS A 615 18.81 16.91 -14.95
CA LYS A 615 18.67 16.43 -13.56
C LYS A 615 17.56 17.14 -12.80
N GLU A 616 17.37 18.43 -13.04
CA GLU A 616 16.27 19.24 -12.51
C GLU A 616 14.91 18.79 -13.05
N LYS A 617 14.90 18.06 -14.17
CA LYS A 617 13.69 17.56 -14.83
C LYS A 617 12.71 18.69 -15.12
N ALA A 618 13.17 19.86 -15.56
CA ALA A 618 12.25 20.90 -16.03
C ALA A 618 11.49 20.41 -17.29
N PRO A 619 10.18 20.69 -17.43
CA PRO A 619 9.41 20.32 -18.63
C PRO A 619 9.96 20.97 -19.90
N PHE A 620 10.35 22.24 -19.82
CA PHE A 620 10.88 23.00 -20.94
C PHE A 620 12.32 23.46 -20.65
N VAL A 621 13.22 23.20 -21.59
CA VAL A 621 14.54 23.85 -21.61
C VAL A 621 14.60 24.74 -22.85
N LEU A 622 14.83 26.03 -22.64
CA LEU A 622 14.99 27.02 -23.70
C LEU A 622 16.47 27.32 -23.89
N ILE A 623 16.95 27.24 -25.12
CA ILE A 623 18.35 27.48 -25.48
C ILE A 623 18.38 28.65 -26.47
N ALA A 624 19.26 29.62 -26.24
CA ALA A 624 19.47 30.72 -27.16
C ALA A 624 20.96 30.96 -27.43
N GLY A 625 21.32 30.99 -28.71
CA GLY A 625 22.61 31.44 -29.22
C GLY A 625 22.49 32.67 -30.14
N GLY A 626 23.53 32.91 -30.94
CA GLY A 626 23.59 34.06 -31.85
C GLY A 626 22.50 34.05 -32.91
N GLU A 627 22.32 32.91 -33.57
CA GLU A 627 21.30 32.74 -34.62
C GLU A 627 19.89 32.89 -34.05
N ASP A 628 19.60 32.35 -32.86
CA ASP A 628 18.30 32.52 -32.20
C ASP A 628 18.04 33.99 -31.87
N ALA A 629 19.02 34.69 -31.28
CA ALA A 629 18.88 36.09 -30.89
C ALA A 629 18.72 37.03 -32.09
N GLU A 630 19.44 36.79 -33.19
CA GLU A 630 19.33 37.58 -34.42
C GLU A 630 17.93 37.48 -35.07
N HIS A 631 17.29 36.32 -34.95
CA HIS A 631 15.96 36.07 -35.53
C HIS A 631 14.80 36.29 -34.55
N GLY A 632 15.06 36.72 -33.31
CA GLY A 632 14.02 36.86 -32.29
C GLY A 632 13.35 35.50 -31.95
N ALA A 633 14.16 34.44 -31.92
CA ALA A 633 13.75 33.07 -31.72
C ALA A 633 14.42 32.42 -30.49
N VAL A 634 14.02 31.20 -30.18
CA VAL A 634 14.60 30.33 -29.15
C VAL A 634 14.46 28.87 -29.57
N SER A 635 15.34 28.02 -29.08
CA SER A 635 15.32 26.59 -29.35
C SER A 635 14.87 25.79 -28.13
N PHE A 636 13.88 24.91 -28.31
CA PHE A 636 13.42 24.00 -27.28
C PHE A 636 14.30 22.76 -27.18
N ARG A 637 14.46 22.27 -25.95
CA ARG A 637 14.89 20.91 -25.65
C ARG A 637 13.93 20.32 -24.62
N PHE A 638 13.38 19.15 -24.93
CA PHE A 638 12.42 18.45 -24.08
C PHE A 638 13.07 17.33 -23.28
N ARG A 639 12.35 16.77 -22.30
CA ARG A 639 12.85 15.71 -21.39
C ARG A 639 13.21 14.42 -22.12
N ASP A 640 12.51 14.10 -23.21
CA ASP A 640 12.78 12.95 -24.08
C ASP A 640 14.05 13.13 -24.95
N GLY A 641 14.62 14.33 -24.95
CA GLY A 641 15.81 14.69 -25.72
C GLY A 641 15.52 15.26 -27.11
N SER A 642 14.25 15.31 -27.53
CA SER A 642 13.83 15.98 -28.77
C SER A 642 14.07 17.49 -28.69
N GLN A 643 14.18 18.12 -29.85
CA GLN A 643 14.47 19.55 -29.99
C GLN A 643 13.60 20.16 -31.08
N ASP A 644 13.22 21.42 -30.88
CA ASP A 644 12.53 22.25 -31.87
C ASP A 644 13.23 23.60 -31.91
N ASN A 645 13.97 23.88 -32.98
CA ASN A 645 14.95 24.97 -33.03
C ASN A 645 14.39 26.18 -33.80
N GLY A 646 14.81 27.38 -33.41
CA GLY A 646 14.44 28.61 -34.13
C GLY A 646 12.95 28.97 -34.00
N VAL A 647 12.30 28.61 -32.89
CA VAL A 647 10.91 28.96 -32.63
C VAL A 647 10.82 30.44 -32.26
N PRO A 648 9.99 31.26 -32.94
CA PRO A 648 9.80 32.67 -32.57
C PRO A 648 9.43 32.83 -31.10
N VAL A 649 9.99 33.83 -30.42
CA VAL A 649 9.82 33.99 -28.96
C VAL A 649 8.34 34.06 -28.55
N ASP A 650 7.52 34.82 -29.26
CA ASP A 650 6.11 34.98 -28.91
C ASP A 650 5.33 33.67 -29.10
N GLU A 651 5.71 32.86 -30.08
CA GLU A 651 5.16 31.51 -30.27
C GLU A 651 5.62 30.56 -29.15
N ALA A 652 6.89 30.58 -28.78
CA ALA A 652 7.43 29.78 -27.70
C ALA A 652 6.72 30.08 -26.37
N VAL A 653 6.48 31.36 -26.06
CA VAL A 653 5.70 31.79 -24.89
C VAL A 653 4.28 31.25 -24.95
N ALA A 654 3.59 31.40 -26.09
CA ALA A 654 2.22 30.92 -26.24
C ALA A 654 2.10 29.40 -26.03
N ARG A 655 3.00 28.61 -26.64
CA ARG A 655 3.05 27.15 -26.50
C ARG A 655 3.23 26.71 -25.04
N ILE A 656 4.17 27.33 -24.31
CA ILE A 656 4.42 27.02 -22.90
C ILE A 656 3.20 27.35 -22.03
N VAL A 657 2.62 28.54 -22.23
CA VAL A 657 1.48 29.02 -21.47
C VAL A 657 0.26 28.15 -21.69
N GLU A 658 -0.04 27.79 -22.94
CA GLU A 658 -1.14 26.88 -23.28
C GLU A 658 -0.97 25.50 -22.62
N HIS A 659 0.21 24.91 -22.74
CA HIS A 659 0.49 23.60 -22.15
C HIS A 659 0.36 23.61 -20.62
N VAL A 660 0.88 24.65 -19.94
CA VAL A 660 0.73 24.82 -18.49
C VAL A 660 -0.73 25.05 -18.09
N ARG A 661 -1.47 25.93 -18.79
CA ARG A 661 -2.85 26.29 -18.44
C ARG A 661 -3.86 25.17 -18.71
N SER A 662 -3.60 24.33 -19.71
CA SER A 662 -4.41 23.15 -19.99
C SER A 662 -4.30 22.06 -18.91
N ARG A 663 -3.34 22.19 -17.97
CA ARG A 663 -3.05 21.21 -16.92
C ARG A 663 -2.84 19.80 -17.50
N ASN A 664 -2.20 19.74 -18.68
CA ASN A 664 -1.85 18.48 -19.31
C ASN A 664 -0.78 17.74 -18.46
N ASN A 665 -1.04 16.47 -18.18
CA ASN A 665 -0.13 15.60 -17.44
C ASN A 665 0.91 14.89 -18.32
N ALA A 666 0.74 14.93 -19.64
CA ALA A 666 1.74 14.43 -20.58
C ALA A 666 2.93 15.38 -20.67
N ASP A 667 4.11 14.83 -20.88
CA ASP A 667 5.30 15.62 -21.16
C ASP A 667 5.13 16.40 -22.48
N PRO A 668 5.60 17.65 -22.55
CA PRO A 668 5.68 18.36 -23.82
C PRO A 668 6.74 17.70 -24.72
N THR A 669 6.45 17.61 -26.01
CA THR A 669 7.34 17.05 -27.03
C THR A 669 7.52 18.01 -28.20
N ALA A 670 8.53 17.78 -29.03
CA ALA A 670 8.57 18.39 -30.36
C ALA A 670 7.31 17.96 -31.15
N ALA A 671 6.78 18.89 -31.94
CA ALA A 671 5.60 18.67 -32.79
C ALA A 671 5.89 17.77 -33.99
#